data_AF-Q5X035-F1
#
_entry.id   AF-Q5X035-F1
#
_cell.length_a   1.000
_cell.length_b   1.000
_cell.length_c   1.000
_cell.angle_alpha   90.00
_cell.angle_beta   90.00
_cell.angle_gamma   90.00
#
_symmetry.space_group_name_H-M   'P 1'
#
loop_
_entity.id
_entity.type
_entity.pdbx_description
1 polymer ?
#
loop_
_entity_poly.entity_id
_entity_poly.type
_entity_poly.pdbx_seq_one_letter_code
_entity_poly.pdbx_strand_id
1 'polypeptide(L)'
;MRIPFIEPESPRYIHINPVTNQVHLMVPVVGGQEISTDNTCQATVALREFFDGGALRELNAYKEALAFDIGLLEAGDAQRAGKEARLAQIEAYIEAILAMRLTYGEAMTAFLGRPSNVYSIQLRPRVQDSQSHVVNPVFTVNRKNDATGTPLSPLYNTMHHLFPATVVATNDPRTRLTRAVLGALPIPARFVDIQRVLGEQSLALLGVAINFTQRANGTPATQEVIDALMGFGADATRDDYIEALLGACAPDVWATLPIPPFYSIPATMPTFDKTEKLSILTQFFLANLNVYCKARGLSDLNFGVILDTSPELSQGLVGVVSTALTNGEDVERAICTFCDGNSDKFGLSRALHAEDLTAIRQTFERTYRTVTATQENPHMDDFMILDKDAIGETAKFVTHQGALCVNFAELIDPIAASSNPDYFASVRADFTIHPTEVPHRNECVAGDVEVDIEILLARINEEQFERLPTAAKEACRAHPGFQGRHFLHDVAKGKQAEAEALLTATPANTQTLLRTPGVFTDYSGRTFNCTAYEYAYWAKDTHMCRMLEAHMDEETKAYMLARIDAMEATGLNFQQNGAEHSSARFDFTPLKEAYQRYLDGYDGWRAAQNWAAIDAAGWDVGKAQRNVPAHVAHEYCRPGRSFYPCPPFNEPTLPRVLTFYNLATDRDDSWFPLTSSNSGLGFAFALIRAAGEAAAGVRLRGFWMQVSWDLEAITRLDEVRTADLTLSREHLNPPAISHGLSM
;
A
#
# COMPACT_ATOMS: atom_id res chain seq x y z
N MET A 1 29.56 12.78 -0.07
CA MET A 1 28.97 11.82 0.89
C MET A 1 27.91 11.00 0.16
N ARG A 2 27.69 9.74 0.54
CA ARG A 2 26.74 8.86 -0.16
C ARG A 2 25.43 8.77 0.62
N ILE A 3 24.30 9.06 -0.04
CA ILE A 3 22.97 9.06 0.58
C ILE A 3 22.08 8.07 -0.20
N PRO A 4 21.58 6.99 0.43
CA PRO A 4 20.60 6.11 -0.18
C PRO A 4 19.28 6.85 -0.42
N PHE A 5 18.65 6.56 -1.56
CA PHE A 5 17.29 7.01 -1.84
C PHE A 5 16.29 6.37 -0.87
N ILE A 6 15.21 7.09 -0.60
CA ILE A 6 14.13 6.61 0.28
C ILE A 6 12.88 6.19 -0.49
N GLU A 7 12.85 6.35 -1.82
CA GLU A 7 11.85 5.71 -2.67
C GLU A 7 11.81 4.20 -2.40
N PRO A 8 10.66 3.67 -1.92
CA PRO A 8 10.60 2.30 -1.45
C PRO A 8 10.67 1.31 -2.62
N GLU A 9 11.46 0.25 -2.44
CA GLU A 9 11.55 -0.85 -3.40
C GLU A 9 10.35 -1.81 -3.33
N SER A 10 9.63 -1.86 -2.20
CA SER A 10 8.50 -2.79 -2.01
C SER A 10 7.25 -2.07 -1.47
N PRO A 11 6.78 -1.00 -2.13
CA PRO A 11 5.54 -0.30 -1.75
C PRO A 11 4.34 -1.22 -1.90
N ARG A 12 3.29 -1.04 -1.09
CA ARG A 12 2.03 -1.77 -1.31
C ARG A 12 1.42 -1.33 -2.64
N TYR A 13 0.80 -2.27 -3.36
CA TYR A 13 0.02 -2.02 -4.58
C TYR A 13 0.80 -1.48 -5.81
N ILE A 14 1.99 -0.92 -5.64
CA ILE A 14 2.69 -0.19 -6.71
C ILE A 14 3.74 -1.10 -7.36
N HIS A 15 3.55 -1.35 -8.65
CA HIS A 15 4.57 -1.94 -9.50
C HIS A 15 5.10 -0.91 -10.50
N ILE A 16 6.40 -0.97 -10.81
CA ILE A 16 7.02 -0.11 -11.82
C ILE A 16 7.61 -1.00 -12.90
N ASN A 17 7.17 -0.78 -14.15
CA ASN A 17 7.77 -1.43 -15.30
C ASN A 17 9.21 -0.91 -15.47
N PRO A 18 10.25 -1.77 -15.33
CA PRO A 18 11.64 -1.33 -15.38
C PRO A 18 12.08 -0.86 -16.77
N VAL A 19 11.34 -1.18 -17.84
CA VAL A 19 11.67 -0.80 -19.22
C VAL A 19 11.10 0.57 -19.56
N THR A 20 9.84 0.82 -19.19
CA THR A 20 9.11 2.03 -19.58
C THR A 20 9.01 3.07 -18.49
N ASN A 21 9.44 2.75 -17.25
CA ASN A 21 9.26 3.58 -16.07
C ASN A 21 7.78 3.90 -15.77
N GLN A 22 6.87 3.05 -16.27
CA GLN A 22 5.44 3.19 -16.09
C GLN A 22 5.03 2.64 -14.73
N VAL A 23 4.27 3.43 -13.97
CA VAL A 23 3.71 3.04 -12.68
C VAL A 23 2.40 2.31 -12.93
N HIS A 24 2.25 1.14 -12.33
CA HIS A 24 1.02 0.35 -12.35
C HIS A 24 0.51 0.17 -10.92
N LEU A 25 -0.71 0.64 -10.69
CA LEU A 25 -1.40 0.46 -9.42
C LEU A 25 -2.24 -0.83 -9.45
N MET A 26 -1.84 -1.81 -8.65
CA MET A 26 -2.48 -3.13 -8.51
C MET A 26 -3.60 -3.06 -7.47
N VAL A 27 -4.84 -3.19 -7.93
CA VAL A 27 -6.03 -3.25 -7.07
C VAL A 27 -6.23 -4.69 -6.60
N PRO A 28 -6.08 -5.00 -5.31
CA PRO A 28 -6.31 -6.34 -4.79
C PRO A 28 -7.80 -6.64 -4.80
N VAL A 29 -8.20 -7.70 -5.50
CA VAL A 29 -9.58 -8.18 -5.53
C VAL A 29 -9.81 -9.13 -4.36
N VAL A 30 -8.90 -10.09 -4.19
CA VAL A 30 -8.98 -11.10 -3.12
C VAL A 30 -7.58 -11.64 -2.80
N GLY A 31 -7.31 -12.01 -1.55
CA GLY A 31 -6.06 -12.69 -1.19
C GLY A 31 -5.93 -14.05 -1.89
N GLY A 32 -4.70 -14.44 -2.24
CA GLY A 32 -4.41 -15.69 -2.95
C GLY A 32 -3.48 -15.50 -4.15
N GLN A 33 -2.91 -16.61 -4.65
CA GLN A 33 -2.03 -16.62 -5.82
C GLN A 33 -2.63 -17.40 -6.99
N GLU A 34 -3.15 -18.60 -6.77
CA GLU A 34 -3.79 -19.41 -7.81
C GLU A 34 -5.27 -19.65 -7.51
N ILE A 35 -5.62 -19.63 -6.23
CA ILE A 35 -6.98 -19.67 -5.73
C ILE A 35 -7.12 -18.65 -4.62
N SER A 36 -8.31 -18.05 -4.51
CA SER A 36 -8.63 -17.14 -3.43
C SER A 36 -8.54 -17.83 -2.06
N THR A 37 -7.85 -17.23 -1.11
CA THR A 37 -7.79 -17.69 0.29
C THR A 37 -8.85 -17.02 1.15
N ASP A 38 -9.25 -15.80 0.78
CA ASP A 38 -10.38 -15.09 1.39
C ASP A 38 -11.65 -15.41 0.59
N ASN A 39 -12.73 -15.80 1.26
CA ASN A 39 -14.02 -16.06 0.62
C ASN A 39 -15.17 -15.54 1.48
N THR A 40 -16.39 -15.65 0.95
CA THR A 40 -17.63 -15.20 1.61
C THR A 40 -17.52 -13.78 2.18
N CYS A 41 -17.63 -13.61 3.50
CA CYS A 41 -17.57 -12.33 4.22
C CYS A 41 -16.22 -11.60 4.11
N GLN A 42 -15.12 -12.32 3.82
CA GLN A 42 -13.78 -11.75 3.70
C GLN A 42 -13.43 -11.34 2.26
N ALA A 43 -14.21 -11.77 1.27
CA ALA A 43 -13.90 -11.58 -0.16
C ALA A 43 -13.76 -10.12 -0.60
N THR A 44 -14.32 -9.15 0.15
CA THR A 44 -14.26 -7.71 -0.18
C THR A 44 -13.32 -6.91 0.70
N VAL A 45 -12.65 -7.53 1.69
CA VAL A 45 -11.85 -6.81 2.68
C VAL A 45 -10.64 -6.13 2.06
N ALA A 46 -9.88 -6.85 1.22
CA ALA A 46 -8.71 -6.28 0.54
C ALA A 46 -9.09 -5.12 -0.39
N LEU A 47 -10.17 -5.27 -1.15
CA LEU A 47 -10.69 -4.23 -2.04
C LEU A 47 -11.17 -2.99 -1.26
N ARG A 48 -11.88 -3.20 -0.15
CA ARG A 48 -12.35 -2.11 0.71
C ARG A 48 -11.17 -1.38 1.35
N GLU A 49 -10.21 -2.11 1.91
CA GLU A 49 -9.00 -1.51 2.50
C GLU A 49 -8.26 -0.61 1.50
N PHE A 50 -8.16 -1.06 0.25
CA PHE A 50 -7.55 -0.29 -0.84
C PHE A 50 -8.28 1.05 -1.06
N PHE A 51 -9.60 1.04 -1.27
CA PHE A 51 -10.39 2.25 -1.59
C PHE A 51 -10.75 3.12 -0.37
N ASP A 52 -10.83 2.56 0.83
CA ASP A 52 -11.14 3.29 2.08
C ASP A 52 -9.91 4.02 2.67
N GLY A 53 -8.88 4.21 1.85
CA GLY A 53 -7.72 5.06 2.16
C GLY A 53 -6.39 4.33 2.21
N GLY A 54 -6.36 3.01 2.06
CA GLY A 54 -5.12 2.23 1.98
C GLY A 54 -4.23 2.68 0.82
N ALA A 55 -4.79 2.72 -0.39
CA ALA A 55 -4.05 3.15 -1.58
C ALA A 55 -3.62 4.61 -1.51
N LEU A 56 -4.50 5.51 -1.03
CA LEU A 56 -4.17 6.93 -0.88
C LEU A 56 -3.03 7.16 0.10
N ARG A 57 -3.00 6.43 1.22
CA ARG A 57 -1.91 6.54 2.20
C ARG A 57 -0.58 6.12 1.60
N GLU A 58 -0.59 5.00 0.88
CA GLU A 58 0.61 4.45 0.24
C GLU A 58 1.13 5.39 -0.87
N LEU A 59 0.25 5.87 -1.75
CA LEU A 59 0.62 6.80 -2.82
C LEU A 59 1.14 8.13 -2.29
N ASN A 60 0.56 8.67 -1.21
CA ASN A 60 1.08 9.89 -0.58
C ASN A 60 2.44 9.67 0.06
N ALA A 61 2.65 8.54 0.75
CA ALA A 61 3.96 8.19 1.30
C ALA A 61 5.01 8.02 0.17
N TYR A 62 4.63 7.40 -0.95
CA TYR A 62 5.48 7.27 -2.13
C TYR A 62 5.81 8.62 -2.77
N LYS A 63 4.82 9.51 -2.91
CA LYS A 63 4.98 10.89 -3.37
C LYS A 63 5.96 11.66 -2.50
N GLU A 64 5.82 11.58 -1.18
CA GLU A 64 6.73 12.23 -0.24
C GLU A 64 8.16 11.69 -0.35
N ALA A 65 8.32 10.38 -0.56
CA ALA A 65 9.63 9.75 -0.78
C ALA A 65 10.29 10.23 -2.08
N LEU A 66 9.54 10.27 -3.18
CA LEU A 66 10.00 10.81 -4.47
C LEU A 66 10.41 12.28 -4.36
N ALA A 67 9.58 13.12 -3.73
CA ALA A 67 9.86 14.54 -3.58
C ALA A 67 11.16 14.80 -2.79
N PHE A 68 11.43 13.96 -1.77
CA PHE A 68 12.69 14.01 -1.05
C PHE A 68 13.88 13.63 -1.94
N ASP A 69 13.81 12.49 -2.64
CA ASP A 69 14.90 12.01 -3.49
C ASP A 69 15.20 12.97 -4.65
N ILE A 70 14.18 13.53 -5.28
CA ILE A 70 14.31 14.58 -6.32
C ILE A 70 15.05 15.80 -5.75
N GLY A 71 14.75 16.17 -4.50
CA GLY A 71 15.44 17.24 -3.78
C GLY A 71 16.95 17.04 -3.63
N LEU A 72 17.42 15.79 -3.60
CA LEU A 72 18.84 15.45 -3.53
C LEU A 72 19.56 15.56 -4.88
N LEU A 73 18.83 15.48 -6.00
CA LEU A 73 19.40 15.31 -7.34
C LEU A 73 19.49 16.63 -8.13
N GLU A 74 20.57 16.85 -8.86
CA GLU A 74 20.77 18.06 -9.67
C GLU A 74 19.84 18.10 -10.90
N ALA A 75 19.57 19.30 -11.40
CA ALA A 75 18.80 19.47 -12.63
C ALA A 75 19.60 18.87 -13.82
N GLY A 76 18.94 18.02 -14.62
CA GLY A 76 19.58 17.32 -15.75
C GLY A 76 20.09 15.91 -15.43
N ASP A 77 20.04 15.48 -14.16
CA ASP A 77 20.32 14.09 -13.78
C ASP A 77 19.24 13.13 -14.34
N ALA A 78 19.65 12.03 -14.97
CA ALA A 78 18.74 11.06 -15.56
C ALA A 78 17.86 10.34 -14.51
N GLN A 79 18.39 10.08 -13.30
CA GLN A 79 17.63 9.53 -12.19
C GLN A 79 16.57 10.53 -11.71
N ARG A 80 16.90 11.83 -11.73
CA ARG A 80 15.94 12.89 -11.40
C ARG A 80 14.79 12.91 -12.38
N ALA A 81 15.06 12.89 -13.69
CA ALA A 81 14.03 12.87 -14.72
C ALA A 81 13.12 11.62 -14.57
N GLY A 82 13.71 10.46 -14.27
CA GLY A 82 12.95 9.23 -14.00
C GLY A 82 12.04 9.34 -12.78
N LYS A 83 12.53 9.92 -11.67
CA LYS A 83 11.75 10.13 -10.44
C LYS A 83 10.66 11.20 -10.61
N GLU A 84 10.94 12.29 -11.32
CA GLU A 84 9.96 13.34 -11.66
C GLU A 84 8.82 12.77 -12.54
N ALA A 85 9.17 11.93 -13.52
CA ALA A 85 8.16 11.23 -14.33
C ALA A 85 7.29 10.29 -13.48
N ARG A 86 7.85 9.57 -12.51
CA ARG A 86 7.06 8.75 -11.58
C ARG A 86 6.20 9.59 -10.63
N LEU A 87 6.71 10.74 -10.17
CA LEU A 87 5.95 11.65 -9.30
C LEU A 87 4.66 12.13 -9.98
N ALA A 88 4.74 12.56 -11.24
CA ALA A 88 3.57 12.96 -12.03
C ALA A 88 2.55 11.80 -12.19
N GLN A 89 3.03 10.58 -12.41
CA GLN A 89 2.18 9.39 -12.51
C GLN A 89 1.46 9.07 -11.18
N ILE A 90 2.16 9.19 -10.05
CA ILE A 90 1.60 8.99 -8.70
C ILE A 90 0.53 10.04 -8.41
N GLU A 91 0.75 11.30 -8.79
CA GLU A 91 -0.25 12.36 -8.64
C GLU A 91 -1.52 12.09 -9.45
N ALA A 92 -1.38 11.62 -10.69
CA ALA A 92 -2.52 11.21 -11.52
C ALA A 92 -3.33 10.06 -10.87
N TYR A 93 -2.66 9.09 -10.22
CA TYR A 93 -3.34 8.04 -9.47
C TYR A 93 -4.06 8.56 -8.22
N ILE A 94 -3.45 9.48 -7.47
CA ILE A 94 -4.08 10.08 -6.28
C ILE A 94 -5.40 10.78 -6.66
N GLU A 95 -5.39 11.58 -7.73
CA GLU A 95 -6.59 12.25 -8.23
C GLU A 95 -7.67 11.24 -8.64
N ALA A 96 -7.30 10.22 -9.41
CA ALA A 96 -8.23 9.22 -9.91
C ALA A 96 -8.87 8.39 -8.79
N ILE A 97 -8.12 8.00 -7.76
CA ILE A 97 -8.67 7.24 -6.62
C ILE A 97 -9.65 8.08 -5.82
N LEU A 98 -9.35 9.36 -5.60
CA LEU A 98 -10.27 10.28 -4.92
C LEU A 98 -11.60 10.40 -5.67
N ALA A 99 -11.56 10.43 -7.01
CA ALA A 99 -12.76 10.49 -7.84
C ALA A 99 -13.58 9.18 -7.80
N MET A 100 -12.93 8.02 -7.73
CA MET A 100 -13.60 6.70 -7.76
C MET A 100 -14.13 6.21 -6.41
N ARG A 101 -13.89 6.95 -5.31
CA ARG A 101 -14.16 6.47 -3.94
C ARG A 101 -15.62 6.03 -3.71
N LEU A 102 -16.57 6.57 -4.46
CA LEU A 102 -18.00 6.24 -4.34
C LEU A 102 -18.52 5.32 -5.45
N THR A 103 -17.72 5.02 -6.48
CA THR A 103 -18.14 4.28 -7.70
C THR A 103 -17.42 2.94 -7.89
N TYR A 104 -16.36 2.66 -7.11
CA TYR A 104 -15.52 1.47 -7.31
C TYR A 104 -16.26 0.13 -7.24
N GLY A 105 -17.33 0.02 -6.43
CA GLY A 105 -18.10 -1.23 -6.29
C GLY A 105 -18.84 -1.61 -7.58
N GLU A 106 -19.43 -0.63 -8.25
CA GLU A 106 -20.10 -0.82 -9.55
C GLU A 106 -19.08 -1.13 -10.65
N ALA A 107 -17.97 -0.39 -10.67
CA ALA A 107 -16.88 -0.61 -11.63
C ALA A 107 -16.29 -2.03 -11.50
N MET A 108 -16.03 -2.49 -10.27
CA MET A 108 -15.53 -3.84 -10.01
C MET A 108 -16.54 -4.92 -10.42
N THR A 109 -17.82 -4.74 -10.07
CA THR A 109 -18.87 -5.70 -10.45
C THR A 109 -18.99 -5.82 -11.97
N ALA A 110 -18.96 -4.69 -12.67
CA ALA A 110 -18.97 -4.68 -14.13
C ALA A 110 -17.72 -5.32 -14.74
N PHE A 111 -16.55 -5.15 -14.12
CA PHE A 111 -15.31 -5.77 -14.55
C PHE A 111 -15.30 -7.30 -14.35
N LEU A 112 -15.73 -7.77 -13.18
CA LEU A 112 -15.89 -9.21 -12.87
C LEU A 112 -16.90 -9.91 -13.78
N GLY A 113 -17.83 -9.18 -14.39
CA GLY A 113 -18.76 -9.71 -15.37
C GLY A 113 -18.14 -10.02 -16.74
N ARG A 114 -16.93 -9.56 -17.03
CA ARG A 114 -16.25 -9.76 -18.32
C ARG A 114 -15.59 -11.15 -18.37
N PRO A 115 -15.48 -11.78 -19.56
CA PRO A 115 -14.61 -12.93 -19.74
C PRO A 115 -13.19 -12.59 -19.27
N SER A 116 -12.64 -13.41 -18.38
CA SER A 116 -11.37 -13.15 -17.73
C SER A 116 -10.57 -14.45 -17.60
N ASN A 117 -9.31 -14.35 -17.17
CA ASN A 117 -8.47 -15.49 -16.78
C ASN A 117 -8.70 -15.93 -15.31
N VAL A 118 -9.66 -15.32 -14.61
CA VAL A 118 -10.13 -15.75 -13.30
C VAL A 118 -11.55 -16.28 -13.39
N TYR A 119 -11.79 -17.40 -12.73
CA TYR A 119 -13.05 -18.11 -12.78
C TYR A 119 -13.57 -18.35 -11.37
N SER A 120 -14.77 -17.85 -11.10
CA SER A 120 -15.41 -18.10 -9.83
C SER A 120 -16.13 -19.45 -9.84
N ILE A 121 -16.08 -20.13 -8.71
CA ILE A 121 -16.76 -21.40 -8.46
C ILE A 121 -17.62 -21.28 -7.21
N GLN A 122 -18.75 -21.95 -7.20
CA GLN A 122 -19.67 -21.96 -6.07
C GLN A 122 -20.09 -23.39 -5.75
N LEU A 123 -19.72 -23.85 -4.56
CA LEU A 123 -20.04 -25.19 -4.09
C LEU A 123 -21.25 -25.13 -3.17
N ARG A 124 -21.70 -26.32 -2.77
CA ARG A 124 -22.78 -26.52 -1.82
C ARG A 124 -22.31 -27.37 -0.64
N PRO A 125 -21.68 -26.76 0.39
CA PRO A 125 -21.51 -27.42 1.68
C PRO A 125 -22.87 -27.64 2.34
N ARG A 126 -22.92 -28.53 3.34
CA ARG A 126 -24.11 -28.71 4.16
C ARG A 126 -24.48 -27.43 4.91
N VAL A 127 -23.50 -26.86 5.60
CA VAL A 127 -23.64 -25.60 6.32
C VAL A 127 -23.17 -24.52 5.37
N GLN A 128 -24.13 -23.86 4.73
CA GLN A 128 -23.86 -22.84 3.74
C GLN A 128 -23.70 -21.48 4.40
N ASP A 129 -22.74 -20.70 3.93
CA ASP A 129 -22.61 -19.30 4.27
C ASP A 129 -23.59 -18.46 3.44
N SER A 130 -24.36 -17.59 4.11
CA SER A 130 -25.30 -16.68 3.46
C SER A 130 -24.61 -15.52 2.74
N GLN A 131 -23.33 -15.26 3.05
CA GLN A 131 -22.50 -14.22 2.45
C GLN A 131 -21.83 -14.67 1.15
N SER A 132 -22.03 -15.92 0.72
CA SER A 132 -21.50 -16.41 -0.56
C SER A 132 -22.24 -15.77 -1.74
N HIS A 133 -21.58 -14.80 -2.37
CA HIS A 133 -22.10 -14.06 -3.51
C HIS A 133 -21.09 -14.12 -4.67
N VAL A 134 -21.36 -15.02 -5.61
CA VAL A 134 -20.48 -15.25 -6.76
C VAL A 134 -21.08 -14.64 -8.02
N VAL A 135 -20.26 -13.91 -8.78
CA VAL A 135 -20.62 -13.35 -10.09
C VAL A 135 -20.25 -14.36 -11.17
N ASN A 136 -21.21 -14.70 -12.05
CA ASN A 136 -21.02 -15.57 -13.22
C ASN A 136 -20.16 -16.84 -12.97
N PRO A 137 -20.53 -17.71 -12.00
CA PRO A 137 -19.72 -18.87 -11.68
C PRO A 137 -19.59 -19.83 -12.86
N VAL A 138 -18.36 -20.25 -13.17
CA VAL A 138 -18.10 -21.30 -14.15
C VAL A 138 -18.67 -22.63 -13.66
N PHE A 139 -18.58 -22.90 -12.36
CA PHE A 139 -19.20 -24.07 -11.74
C PHE A 139 -20.10 -23.62 -10.60
N THR A 140 -21.39 -24.01 -10.64
CA THR A 140 -22.30 -23.81 -9.51
C THR A 140 -23.23 -25.00 -9.33
N VAL A 141 -23.58 -25.27 -8.07
CA VAL A 141 -24.54 -26.29 -7.65
C VAL A 141 -25.72 -25.59 -6.98
N ASN A 142 -26.93 -26.14 -7.09
CA ASN A 142 -28.14 -25.58 -6.54
C ASN A 142 -28.11 -25.59 -5.01
N ARG A 143 -27.99 -24.38 -4.47
CA ARG A 143 -27.87 -24.10 -3.04
C ARG A 143 -29.19 -23.99 -2.29
N LYS A 144 -30.32 -23.94 -3.01
CA LYS A 144 -31.64 -23.76 -2.42
C LYS A 144 -32.10 -25.04 -1.71
N ASN A 145 -32.98 -24.83 -0.74
CA ASN A 145 -33.75 -25.88 -0.09
C ASN A 145 -35.24 -25.67 -0.40
N ASP A 146 -36.03 -26.74 -0.33
CA ASP A 146 -37.48 -26.65 -0.36
C ASP A 146 -38.02 -26.07 0.97
N ALA A 147 -39.35 -25.93 1.07
CA ALA A 147 -40.02 -25.41 2.26
C ALA A 147 -39.81 -26.26 3.53
N THR A 148 -39.37 -27.51 3.38
CA THR A 148 -39.07 -28.43 4.50
C THR A 148 -37.60 -28.41 4.90
N GLY A 149 -36.76 -27.64 4.19
CA GLY A 149 -35.31 -27.61 4.40
C GLY A 149 -34.55 -28.69 3.62
N THR A 150 -35.22 -29.46 2.76
CA THR A 150 -34.56 -30.49 1.94
C THR A 150 -33.80 -29.83 0.79
N PRO A 151 -32.51 -30.19 0.55
CA PRO A 151 -31.75 -29.63 -0.56
C PRO A 151 -32.41 -29.88 -1.92
N LEU A 152 -32.39 -28.88 -2.79
CA LEU A 152 -32.94 -28.98 -4.15
C LEU A 152 -31.90 -29.42 -5.20
N SER A 153 -30.65 -29.67 -4.82
CA SER A 153 -29.61 -30.16 -5.73
C SER A 153 -29.64 -31.70 -5.82
N PRO A 154 -29.98 -32.28 -6.98
CA PRO A 154 -29.84 -33.72 -7.19
C PRO A 154 -28.41 -34.22 -6.96
N LEU A 155 -27.39 -33.50 -7.42
CA LEU A 155 -26.00 -33.91 -7.24
C LEU A 155 -25.66 -34.05 -5.75
N TYR A 156 -25.96 -33.03 -4.95
CA TYR A 156 -25.76 -33.04 -3.50
C TYR A 156 -26.54 -34.17 -2.83
N ASN A 157 -27.83 -34.32 -3.15
CA ASN A 157 -28.67 -35.36 -2.56
C ASN A 157 -28.16 -36.77 -2.86
N THR A 158 -27.72 -37.03 -4.09
CA THR A 158 -27.13 -38.30 -4.49
C THR A 158 -25.84 -38.58 -3.74
N MET A 159 -24.94 -37.59 -3.59
CA MET A 159 -23.72 -37.73 -2.79
C MET A 159 -24.03 -38.08 -1.33
N HIS A 160 -24.98 -37.38 -0.71
CA HIS A 160 -25.39 -37.64 0.68
C HIS A 160 -26.19 -38.94 0.86
N HIS A 161 -26.69 -39.54 -0.22
CA HIS A 161 -27.31 -40.85 -0.20
C HIS A 161 -26.29 -41.99 -0.35
N LEU A 162 -25.32 -41.87 -1.26
CA LEU A 162 -24.36 -42.94 -1.59
C LEU A 162 -23.12 -42.96 -0.70
N PHE A 163 -22.51 -41.80 -0.44
CA PHE A 163 -21.23 -41.72 0.29
C PHE A 163 -21.24 -42.22 1.74
N PRO A 164 -22.36 -42.23 2.50
CA PRO A 164 -22.38 -42.89 3.80
C PRO A 164 -21.95 -44.36 3.73
N ALA A 165 -22.37 -45.08 2.69
CA ALA A 165 -22.07 -46.49 2.46
C ALA A 165 -20.76 -46.74 1.70
N THR A 166 -20.14 -45.70 1.11
CA THR A 166 -18.86 -45.82 0.41
C THR A 166 -17.75 -46.19 1.39
N VAL A 167 -17.02 -47.25 1.07
CA VAL A 167 -15.79 -47.64 1.76
C VAL A 167 -14.64 -46.92 1.05
N VAL A 168 -13.83 -46.16 1.78
CA VAL A 168 -12.60 -45.59 1.21
C VAL A 168 -11.50 -46.62 1.40
N ALA A 169 -11.06 -47.27 0.32
CA ALA A 169 -9.98 -48.23 0.39
C ALA A 169 -8.71 -47.58 0.94
N THR A 170 -7.90 -48.35 1.65
CA THR A 170 -6.55 -47.95 2.02
C THR A 170 -5.74 -47.74 0.75
N ASN A 171 -5.48 -46.48 0.41
CA ASN A 171 -4.63 -46.11 -0.71
C ASN A 171 -3.17 -46.27 -0.30
N ASP A 172 -2.67 -47.50 -0.30
CA ASP A 172 -1.24 -47.77 -0.19
C ASP A 172 -0.58 -47.52 -1.55
N PRO A 173 0.16 -46.41 -1.73
CA PRO A 173 0.77 -46.07 -3.02
C PRO A 173 1.78 -47.13 -3.47
N ARG A 174 2.38 -47.85 -2.51
CA ARG A 174 3.32 -48.95 -2.77
C ARG A 174 2.62 -50.13 -3.43
N THR A 175 1.58 -50.67 -2.80
CA THR A 175 0.78 -51.76 -3.38
C THR A 175 0.22 -51.40 -4.76
N ARG A 176 -0.21 -50.15 -4.96
CA ARG A 176 -0.72 -49.69 -6.27
C ARG A 176 0.36 -49.68 -7.34
N LEU A 177 1.54 -49.12 -7.03
CA LEU A 177 2.67 -49.11 -7.95
C LEU A 177 3.09 -50.54 -8.29
N THR A 178 3.26 -51.41 -7.29
CA THR A 178 3.66 -52.81 -7.49
C THR A 178 2.67 -53.54 -8.41
N ARG A 179 1.36 -53.38 -8.19
CA ARG A 179 0.33 -53.99 -9.06
C ARG A 179 0.39 -53.47 -10.50
N ALA A 180 0.55 -52.16 -10.69
CA ALA A 180 0.62 -51.56 -12.02
C ALA A 180 1.88 -51.99 -12.79
N VAL A 181 3.01 -52.08 -12.09
CA VAL A 181 4.25 -52.60 -12.66
C VAL A 181 4.06 -54.04 -13.09
N LEU A 182 3.56 -54.91 -12.22
CA LEU A 182 3.31 -56.32 -12.54
C LEU A 182 2.38 -56.50 -13.74
N GLY A 183 1.35 -55.67 -13.86
CA GLY A 183 0.41 -55.69 -15.00
C GLY A 183 1.02 -55.18 -16.32
N ALA A 184 2.01 -54.29 -16.26
CA ALA A 184 2.67 -53.72 -17.44
C ALA A 184 3.94 -54.49 -17.87
N LEU A 185 4.41 -55.44 -17.06
CA LEU A 185 5.60 -56.22 -17.36
C LEU A 185 5.36 -57.24 -18.49
N PRO A 186 6.30 -57.36 -19.46
CA PRO A 186 6.25 -58.42 -20.45
C PRO A 186 6.44 -59.80 -19.80
N ILE A 187 5.92 -60.86 -20.43
CA ILE A 187 6.12 -62.24 -19.96
C ILE A 187 6.96 -63.00 -20.99
N PRO A 188 8.21 -63.45 -20.69
CA PRO A 188 8.94 -63.25 -19.43
C PRO A 188 9.60 -61.86 -19.31
N ALA A 189 9.69 -61.31 -18.10
CA ALA A 189 10.35 -60.03 -17.82
C ALA A 189 11.80 -60.24 -17.36
N ARG A 190 12.74 -59.47 -17.91
CA ARG A 190 14.12 -59.38 -17.39
C ARG A 190 14.22 -58.26 -16.35
N PHE A 191 15.27 -58.25 -15.55
CA PHE A 191 15.51 -57.23 -14.54
C PHE A 191 15.50 -55.79 -15.10
N VAL A 192 16.09 -55.57 -16.28
CA VAL A 192 16.05 -54.26 -16.97
C VAL A 192 14.64 -53.85 -17.38
N ASP A 193 13.77 -54.81 -17.70
CA ASP A 193 12.37 -54.55 -18.03
C ASP A 193 11.62 -54.10 -16.76
N ILE A 194 11.97 -54.66 -15.59
CA ILE A 194 11.47 -54.23 -14.27
C ILE A 194 11.90 -52.80 -13.95
N GLN A 195 13.18 -52.46 -14.12
CA GLN A 195 13.69 -51.10 -13.88
C GLN A 195 12.99 -50.06 -14.76
N ARG A 196 12.82 -50.36 -16.06
CA ARG A 196 12.16 -49.47 -17.02
C ARG A 196 10.69 -49.27 -16.66
N VAL A 197 9.93 -50.36 -16.46
CA VAL A 197 8.50 -50.29 -16.14
C VAL A 197 8.28 -49.62 -14.78
N LEU A 198 9.14 -49.85 -13.78
CA LEU A 198 9.10 -49.12 -12.51
C LEU A 198 9.28 -47.61 -12.71
N GLY A 199 10.25 -47.18 -13.51
CA GLY A 199 10.44 -45.76 -13.84
C GLY A 199 9.22 -45.14 -14.52
N GLU A 200 8.67 -45.82 -15.53
CA GLU A 200 7.47 -45.39 -16.27
C GLU A 200 6.24 -45.30 -15.36
N GLN A 201 5.96 -46.32 -14.56
CA GLN A 201 4.81 -46.35 -13.66
C GLN A 201 4.97 -45.43 -12.46
N SER A 202 6.19 -45.21 -11.96
CA SER A 202 6.43 -44.24 -10.87
C SER A 202 6.15 -42.82 -11.34
N LEU A 203 6.60 -42.47 -12.55
CA LEU A 203 6.28 -41.17 -13.14
C LEU A 203 4.79 -41.05 -13.44
N ALA A 204 4.17 -42.07 -14.03
CA ALA A 204 2.77 -42.04 -14.45
C ALA A 204 1.77 -42.04 -13.28
N LEU A 205 2.05 -42.76 -12.19
CA LEU A 205 1.13 -42.90 -11.05
C LEU A 205 1.45 -41.95 -9.89
N LEU A 206 2.72 -41.68 -9.66
CA LEU A 206 3.18 -40.90 -8.50
C LEU A 206 3.68 -39.50 -8.91
N GLY A 207 3.90 -39.25 -10.20
CA GLY A 207 4.49 -37.99 -10.66
C GLY A 207 5.97 -37.85 -10.32
N VAL A 208 6.63 -38.91 -9.84
CA VAL A 208 8.02 -38.87 -9.39
C VAL A 208 8.91 -39.62 -10.39
N ALA A 209 9.88 -38.90 -10.98
CA ALA A 209 10.91 -39.51 -11.79
C ALA A 209 11.97 -40.17 -10.90
N ILE A 210 12.01 -41.50 -10.87
CA ILE A 210 12.96 -42.28 -10.07
C ILE A 210 13.92 -43.01 -11.00
N ASN A 211 15.22 -42.86 -10.76
CA ASN A 211 16.23 -43.60 -11.49
C ASN A 211 16.47 -44.97 -10.85
N PHE A 212 15.79 -46.01 -11.32
CA PHE A 212 15.98 -47.38 -10.83
C PHE A 212 17.27 -48.06 -11.27
N THR A 213 18.15 -47.37 -12.01
CA THR A 213 19.49 -47.88 -12.37
C THR A 213 20.57 -47.52 -11.35
N GLN A 214 20.26 -46.65 -10.40
CA GLN A 214 21.15 -46.20 -9.35
C GLN A 214 20.46 -46.29 -7.99
N ARG A 215 21.18 -46.79 -7.00
CA ARG A 215 20.72 -46.80 -5.61
C ARG A 215 20.78 -45.38 -5.02
N ALA A 216 20.11 -45.18 -3.89
CA ALA A 216 20.05 -43.89 -3.19
C ALA A 216 21.44 -43.32 -2.82
N ASN A 217 22.47 -44.15 -2.69
CA ASN A 217 23.85 -43.75 -2.43
C ASN A 217 24.70 -43.53 -3.71
N GLY A 218 24.08 -43.47 -4.89
CA GLY A 218 24.74 -43.20 -6.17
C GLY A 218 25.44 -44.39 -6.84
N THR A 219 25.42 -45.58 -6.22
CA THR A 219 26.03 -46.80 -6.82
C THR A 219 25.07 -47.50 -7.79
N PRO A 220 25.55 -48.25 -8.80
CA PRO A 220 24.68 -48.96 -9.74
C PRO A 220 23.76 -49.99 -9.04
N ALA A 221 22.52 -50.08 -9.52
CA ALA A 221 21.55 -51.09 -9.14
C ALA A 221 21.46 -52.15 -10.26
N THR A 222 22.50 -52.97 -10.45
CA THR A 222 22.44 -54.13 -11.37
C THR A 222 21.79 -55.33 -10.70
N GLN A 223 21.40 -56.33 -11.48
CA GLN A 223 20.77 -57.54 -10.95
C GLN A 223 21.69 -58.24 -9.94
N GLU A 224 22.99 -58.39 -10.25
CA GLU A 224 23.96 -59.04 -9.36
C GLU A 224 24.13 -58.29 -8.03
N VAL A 225 24.09 -56.95 -8.07
CA VAL A 225 24.18 -56.12 -6.87
C VAL A 225 22.94 -56.24 -6.00
N ILE A 226 21.75 -56.28 -6.62
CA ILE A 226 20.49 -56.48 -5.89
C ILE A 226 20.41 -57.91 -5.32
N ASP A 227 20.81 -58.91 -6.10
CA ASP A 227 20.84 -60.32 -5.66
C ASP A 227 21.76 -60.50 -4.44
N ALA A 228 22.95 -59.91 -4.48
CA ALA A 228 23.89 -59.95 -3.36
C ALA A 228 23.38 -59.17 -2.13
N LEU A 229 22.69 -58.04 -2.34
CA LEU A 229 22.14 -57.21 -1.27
C LEU A 229 20.97 -57.89 -0.55
N MET A 230 20.08 -58.54 -1.31
CA MET A 230 18.86 -59.15 -0.79
C MET A 230 18.99 -60.65 -0.50
N GLY A 231 20.08 -61.28 -0.93
CA GLY A 231 20.29 -62.72 -0.83
C GLY A 231 19.41 -63.53 -1.79
N PHE A 232 19.06 -62.97 -2.95
CA PHE A 232 18.20 -63.63 -3.93
C PHE A 232 18.92 -64.77 -4.65
N GLY A 233 18.19 -65.88 -4.82
CA GLY A 233 18.60 -67.03 -5.61
C GLY A 233 17.80 -67.15 -6.90
N ALA A 234 17.90 -68.31 -7.57
CA ALA A 234 17.18 -68.58 -8.83
C ALA A 234 15.65 -68.64 -8.70
N ASP A 235 15.14 -68.61 -7.46
CA ASP A 235 13.73 -68.63 -7.08
C ASP A 235 13.12 -67.23 -6.84
N ALA A 236 13.93 -66.16 -6.91
CA ALA A 236 13.45 -64.80 -6.71
C ALA A 236 12.38 -64.40 -7.73
N THR A 237 11.29 -63.85 -7.23
CA THR A 237 10.13 -63.48 -8.03
C THR A 237 10.24 -62.06 -8.57
N ARG A 238 9.34 -61.72 -9.50
CA ARG A 238 9.24 -60.34 -10.02
C ARG A 238 8.89 -59.35 -8.92
N ASP A 239 8.00 -59.74 -8.00
CA ASP A 239 7.64 -58.96 -6.82
C ASP A 239 8.86 -58.69 -5.93
N ASP A 240 9.69 -59.70 -5.68
CA ASP A 240 10.92 -59.56 -4.86
C ASP A 240 11.86 -58.49 -5.45
N TYR A 241 12.05 -58.51 -6.77
CA TYR A 241 12.88 -57.52 -7.46
C TYR A 241 12.27 -56.10 -7.46
N ILE A 242 10.95 -55.99 -7.58
CA ILE A 242 10.26 -54.70 -7.49
C ILE A 242 10.47 -54.08 -6.12
N GLU A 243 10.21 -54.84 -5.05
CA GLU A 243 10.36 -54.38 -3.68
C GLU A 243 11.82 -54.03 -3.33
N ALA A 244 12.77 -54.83 -3.81
CA ALA A 244 14.19 -54.56 -3.63
C ALA A 244 14.64 -53.27 -4.34
N LEU A 245 14.18 -53.03 -5.57
CA LEU A 245 14.50 -51.81 -6.32
C LEU A 245 13.90 -50.57 -5.67
N LEU A 246 12.66 -50.66 -5.17
CA LEU A 246 12.03 -49.57 -4.42
C LEU A 246 12.82 -49.23 -3.14
N GLY A 247 13.21 -50.25 -2.37
CA GLY A 247 14.00 -50.05 -1.15
C GLY A 247 15.42 -49.55 -1.40
N ALA A 248 16.07 -49.98 -2.47
CA ALA A 248 17.46 -49.62 -2.77
C ALA A 248 17.60 -48.27 -3.48
N CYS A 249 16.66 -47.92 -4.36
CA CYS A 249 16.74 -46.73 -5.21
C CYS A 249 15.92 -45.55 -4.67
N ALA A 250 14.86 -45.82 -3.92
CA ALA A 250 13.92 -44.81 -3.46
C ALA A 250 13.40 -45.06 -2.03
N PRO A 251 14.28 -45.22 -1.02
CA PRO A 251 13.88 -45.59 0.33
C PRO A 251 12.91 -44.60 1.00
N ASP A 252 13.05 -43.31 0.70
CA ASP A 252 12.27 -42.25 1.32
C ASP A 252 11.04 -41.81 0.52
N VAL A 253 10.81 -42.40 -0.67
CA VAL A 253 9.75 -41.93 -1.58
C VAL A 253 8.38 -41.93 -0.91
N TRP A 254 8.07 -42.97 -0.14
CA TRP A 254 6.78 -43.12 0.53
C TRP A 254 6.54 -42.09 1.64
N ALA A 255 7.60 -41.59 2.28
CA ALA A 255 7.48 -40.56 3.31
C ALA A 255 7.23 -39.16 2.72
N THR A 256 7.61 -38.96 1.46
CA THR A 256 7.53 -37.67 0.76
C THR A 256 6.33 -37.55 -0.17
N LEU A 257 5.68 -38.66 -0.51
CA LEU A 257 4.53 -38.65 -1.40
C LEU A 257 3.32 -38.01 -0.72
N PRO A 258 2.72 -36.97 -1.34
CA PRO A 258 1.57 -36.35 -0.77
C PRO A 258 0.35 -37.26 -0.95
N ILE A 259 -0.48 -37.36 0.08
CA ILE A 259 -1.69 -38.18 0.04
C ILE A 259 -2.68 -37.51 -0.93
N PRO A 260 -3.23 -38.24 -1.92
CA PRO A 260 -4.26 -37.69 -2.81
C PRO A 260 -5.49 -37.23 -2.01
N PRO A 261 -6.10 -36.07 -2.34
CA PRO A 261 -7.18 -35.49 -1.53
C PRO A 261 -8.35 -36.44 -1.25
N PHE A 262 -8.81 -37.22 -2.24
CA PHE A 262 -9.88 -38.22 -2.09
C PHE A 262 -9.57 -39.34 -1.10
N TYR A 263 -8.29 -39.66 -0.91
CA TYR A 263 -7.81 -40.69 0.00
C TYR A 263 -7.26 -40.12 1.32
N SER A 264 -7.40 -38.81 1.55
CA SER A 264 -7.00 -38.13 2.80
C SER A 264 -8.01 -38.32 3.95
N ILE A 265 -8.97 -39.24 3.81
CA ILE A 265 -10.05 -39.46 4.76
C ILE A 265 -9.65 -40.60 5.70
N PRO A 266 -9.49 -40.33 7.01
CA PRO A 266 -9.18 -41.38 7.98
C PRO A 266 -10.31 -42.40 8.09
N ALA A 267 -9.96 -43.68 8.23
CA ALA A 267 -10.94 -44.76 8.47
C ALA A 267 -11.78 -44.55 9.75
N THR A 268 -11.27 -43.76 10.70
CA THR A 268 -11.93 -43.41 11.96
C THR A 268 -12.86 -42.19 11.85
N MET A 269 -12.92 -41.51 10.70
CA MET A 269 -13.76 -40.33 10.52
C MET A 269 -15.25 -40.72 10.63
N PRO A 270 -16.06 -39.97 11.42
CA PRO A 270 -17.49 -40.21 11.50
C PRO A 270 -18.14 -40.21 10.11
N THR A 271 -19.08 -41.14 9.87
CA THR A 271 -19.77 -41.28 8.57
C THR A 271 -20.33 -39.96 8.06
N PHE A 272 -20.83 -39.14 8.98
CA PHE A 272 -21.36 -37.82 8.70
C PHE A 272 -20.29 -36.89 8.09
N ASP A 273 -19.16 -36.70 8.78
CA ASP A 273 -18.08 -35.82 8.34
C ASP A 273 -17.37 -36.37 7.09
N LYS A 274 -17.26 -37.71 6.99
CA LYS A 274 -16.79 -38.40 5.78
C LYS A 274 -17.63 -38.03 4.57
N THR A 275 -18.95 -38.09 4.72
CA THR A 275 -19.91 -37.80 3.64
C THR A 275 -19.76 -36.36 3.16
N GLU A 276 -19.69 -35.41 4.10
CA GLU A 276 -19.48 -33.99 3.79
C GLU A 276 -18.14 -33.76 3.07
N LYS A 277 -17.05 -34.35 3.58
CA LYS A 277 -15.72 -34.19 2.99
C LYS A 277 -15.66 -34.76 1.57
N LEU A 278 -16.24 -35.95 1.33
CA LEU A 278 -16.34 -36.54 -0.01
C LEU A 278 -17.21 -35.71 -0.96
N SER A 279 -18.31 -35.16 -0.45
CA SER A 279 -19.19 -34.25 -1.19
C SER A 279 -18.41 -33.01 -1.67
N ILE A 280 -17.68 -32.34 -0.77
CA ILE A 280 -16.86 -31.18 -1.11
C ILE A 280 -15.72 -31.52 -2.06
N LEU A 281 -14.98 -32.61 -1.82
CA LEU A 281 -13.90 -33.04 -2.72
C LEU A 281 -14.40 -33.30 -4.15
N THR A 282 -15.56 -33.95 -4.28
CA THR A 282 -16.18 -34.23 -5.57
C THR A 282 -16.57 -32.94 -6.28
N GLN A 283 -17.27 -32.03 -5.58
CA GLN A 283 -17.67 -30.73 -6.14
C GLN A 283 -16.46 -29.88 -6.52
N PHE A 284 -15.43 -29.83 -5.67
CA PHE A 284 -14.23 -29.03 -5.89
C PHE A 284 -13.37 -29.56 -7.06
N PHE A 285 -13.27 -30.88 -7.22
CA PHE A 285 -12.62 -31.48 -8.39
C PHE A 285 -13.39 -31.16 -9.68
N LEU A 286 -14.72 -31.32 -9.68
CA LEU A 286 -15.56 -30.97 -10.82
C LEU A 286 -15.45 -29.48 -11.18
N ALA A 287 -15.33 -28.62 -10.18
CA ALA A 287 -15.13 -27.19 -10.37
C ALA A 287 -13.79 -26.90 -11.06
N ASN A 288 -12.69 -27.51 -10.61
CA ASN A 288 -11.37 -27.39 -11.25
C ASN A 288 -11.38 -27.95 -12.69
N LEU A 289 -12.02 -29.09 -12.91
CA LEU A 289 -12.22 -29.65 -14.25
C LEU A 289 -12.99 -28.68 -15.15
N ASN A 290 -14.08 -28.08 -14.65
CA ASN A 290 -14.87 -27.16 -15.46
C ASN A 290 -14.13 -25.87 -15.77
N VAL A 291 -13.38 -25.33 -14.80
CA VAL A 291 -12.49 -24.18 -15.00
C VAL A 291 -11.44 -24.48 -16.06
N TYR A 292 -10.78 -25.64 -16.01
CA TYR A 292 -9.83 -26.04 -17.03
C TYR A 292 -10.48 -26.12 -18.42
N CYS A 293 -11.63 -26.78 -18.54
CA CYS A 293 -12.35 -26.87 -19.81
C CYS A 293 -12.73 -25.49 -20.35
N LYS A 294 -13.16 -24.58 -19.49
CA LYS A 294 -13.49 -23.19 -19.87
C LYS A 294 -12.25 -22.42 -20.32
N ALA A 295 -11.18 -22.47 -19.54
CA ALA A 295 -9.93 -21.76 -19.80
C ALA A 295 -9.26 -22.19 -21.12
N ARG A 296 -9.43 -23.45 -21.52
CA ARG A 296 -8.89 -24.01 -22.76
C ARG A 296 -9.88 -24.00 -23.93
N GLY A 297 -11.07 -23.41 -23.77
CA GLY A 297 -12.10 -23.39 -24.81
C GLY A 297 -12.64 -24.79 -25.20
N LEU A 298 -12.58 -25.74 -24.27
CA LEU A 298 -13.09 -27.10 -24.45
C LEU A 298 -14.59 -27.20 -24.16
N SER A 299 -15.11 -26.39 -23.24
CA SER A 299 -16.54 -26.25 -22.98
C SER A 299 -16.87 -24.89 -22.38
N ASP A 300 -18.02 -24.34 -22.72
CA ASP A 300 -18.57 -23.12 -22.12
C ASP A 300 -19.70 -23.40 -21.11
N LEU A 301 -20.04 -24.68 -20.89
CA LEU A 301 -21.17 -25.07 -20.05
C LEU A 301 -20.80 -25.14 -18.57
N ASN A 302 -21.80 -24.99 -17.70
CA ASN A 302 -21.64 -25.14 -16.26
C ASN A 302 -21.95 -26.59 -15.84
N PHE A 303 -20.90 -27.35 -15.49
CA PHE A 303 -21.05 -28.79 -15.20
C PHE A 303 -21.92 -29.07 -13.96
N GLY A 304 -21.88 -28.20 -12.95
CA GLY A 304 -22.71 -28.35 -11.75
C GLY A 304 -24.21 -28.21 -12.08
N VAL A 305 -24.56 -27.22 -12.92
CA VAL A 305 -25.95 -27.03 -13.41
C VAL A 305 -26.42 -28.21 -14.24
N ILE A 306 -25.57 -28.76 -15.11
CA ILE A 306 -25.88 -29.96 -15.91
C ILE A 306 -26.22 -31.14 -15.00
N LEU A 307 -25.36 -31.41 -14.00
CA LEU A 307 -25.56 -32.50 -13.05
C LEU A 307 -26.81 -32.30 -12.21
N ASP A 308 -27.10 -31.07 -11.76
CA ASP A 308 -28.31 -30.77 -10.99
C ASP A 308 -29.60 -30.81 -11.81
N THR A 309 -29.51 -30.72 -13.12
CA THR A 309 -30.70 -30.83 -13.99
C THR A 309 -30.99 -32.28 -14.40
N SER A 310 -30.04 -33.20 -14.23
CA SER A 310 -30.20 -34.62 -14.55
C SER A 310 -29.87 -35.52 -13.36
N PRO A 311 -30.91 -36.03 -12.66
CA PRO A 311 -30.73 -37.03 -11.62
C PRO A 311 -30.00 -38.29 -12.11
N GLU A 312 -30.18 -38.70 -13.37
CA GLU A 312 -29.47 -39.86 -13.93
C GLU A 312 -27.96 -39.61 -14.03
N LEU A 313 -27.55 -38.44 -14.54
CA LEU A 313 -26.14 -38.08 -14.63
C LEU A 313 -25.51 -37.93 -13.24
N SER A 314 -26.22 -37.31 -12.29
CA SER A 314 -25.80 -37.23 -10.89
C SER A 314 -25.59 -38.61 -10.29
N GLN A 315 -26.53 -39.54 -10.47
CA GLN A 315 -26.42 -40.91 -9.97
C GLN A 315 -25.26 -41.67 -10.62
N GLY A 316 -25.08 -41.54 -11.94
CA GLY A 316 -23.97 -42.14 -12.67
C GLY A 316 -22.61 -41.66 -12.17
N LEU A 317 -22.42 -40.34 -12.07
CA LEU A 317 -21.16 -39.73 -11.64
C LEU A 317 -20.80 -40.14 -10.21
N VAL A 318 -21.74 -39.99 -9.26
CA VAL A 318 -21.48 -40.32 -7.85
C VAL A 318 -21.25 -41.82 -7.67
N GLY A 319 -21.93 -42.66 -8.47
CA GLY A 319 -21.69 -44.11 -8.51
C GLY A 319 -20.27 -44.44 -8.96
N VAL A 320 -19.75 -43.76 -9.99
CA VAL A 320 -18.36 -43.91 -10.45
C VAL A 320 -17.38 -43.51 -9.34
N VAL A 321 -17.60 -42.38 -8.67
CA VAL A 321 -16.75 -41.93 -7.54
C VAL A 321 -16.75 -42.96 -6.40
N SER A 322 -17.93 -43.41 -5.98
CA SER A 322 -18.08 -44.41 -4.91
C SER A 322 -17.38 -45.73 -5.23
N THR A 323 -17.52 -46.19 -6.47
CA THR A 323 -16.89 -47.44 -6.94
C THR A 323 -15.37 -47.30 -6.96
N ALA A 324 -14.84 -46.20 -7.51
CA ALA A 324 -13.42 -45.96 -7.58
C ALA A 324 -12.79 -45.89 -6.17
N LEU A 325 -13.42 -45.18 -5.23
CA LEU A 325 -12.98 -45.12 -3.83
C LEU A 325 -12.99 -46.50 -3.15
N THR A 326 -14.02 -47.31 -3.39
CA THR A 326 -14.15 -48.65 -2.81
C THR A 326 -13.10 -49.62 -3.35
N ASN A 327 -12.72 -49.47 -4.61
CA ASN A 327 -11.73 -50.31 -5.27
C ASN A 327 -10.28 -49.80 -5.11
N GLY A 328 -10.08 -48.59 -4.56
CA GLY A 328 -8.76 -47.95 -4.48
C GLY A 328 -8.22 -47.51 -5.85
N GLU A 329 -9.12 -47.14 -6.77
CA GLU A 329 -8.81 -46.69 -8.13
C GLU A 329 -8.53 -45.18 -8.20
N ASP A 330 -8.20 -44.69 -9.39
CA ASP A 330 -7.95 -43.28 -9.67
C ASP A 330 -9.29 -42.53 -9.85
N VAL A 331 -9.73 -41.83 -8.80
CA VAL A 331 -11.05 -41.17 -8.76
C VAL A 331 -11.12 -40.03 -9.77
N GLU A 332 -10.07 -39.22 -9.85
CA GLU A 332 -9.96 -38.10 -10.77
C GLU A 332 -10.07 -38.56 -12.23
N ARG A 333 -9.34 -39.63 -12.60
CA ARG A 333 -9.44 -40.24 -13.93
C ARG A 333 -10.83 -40.80 -14.20
N ALA A 334 -11.44 -41.44 -13.22
CA ALA A 334 -12.78 -42.03 -13.37
C ALA A 334 -13.83 -40.94 -13.64
N ILE A 335 -13.74 -39.79 -12.95
CA ILE A 335 -14.59 -38.62 -13.22
C ILE A 335 -14.36 -38.07 -14.62
N CYS A 336 -13.11 -37.86 -15.05
CA CYS A 336 -12.82 -37.39 -16.41
C CYS A 336 -13.36 -38.34 -17.49
N THR A 337 -13.18 -39.66 -17.29
CA THR A 337 -13.70 -40.69 -18.21
C THR A 337 -15.22 -40.67 -18.28
N PHE A 338 -15.89 -40.43 -17.16
CA PHE A 338 -17.35 -40.25 -17.13
C PHE A 338 -17.78 -39.02 -17.94
N CYS A 339 -17.08 -37.90 -17.81
CA CYS A 339 -17.35 -36.69 -18.59
C CYS A 339 -17.12 -36.91 -20.10
N ASP A 340 -16.04 -37.58 -20.49
CA ASP A 340 -15.77 -37.92 -21.90
C ASP A 340 -16.85 -38.81 -22.51
N GLY A 341 -17.30 -39.83 -21.76
CA GLY A 341 -18.40 -40.70 -22.14
C GLY A 341 -19.76 -39.99 -22.26
N ASN A 342 -19.87 -38.78 -21.68
CA ASN A 342 -21.05 -37.92 -21.73
C ASN A 342 -20.71 -36.55 -22.38
N SER A 343 -19.72 -36.51 -23.27
CA SER A 343 -19.16 -35.28 -23.86
C SER A 343 -20.22 -34.34 -24.46
N ASP A 344 -21.22 -34.87 -25.15
CA ASP A 344 -22.34 -34.08 -25.70
C ASP A 344 -23.13 -33.33 -24.62
N LYS A 345 -23.30 -33.93 -23.43
CA LYS A 345 -24.01 -33.31 -22.30
C LYS A 345 -23.18 -32.23 -21.64
N PHE A 346 -21.87 -32.44 -21.57
CA PHE A 346 -20.91 -31.50 -20.99
C PHE A 346 -20.38 -30.48 -22.01
N GLY A 347 -20.80 -30.56 -23.27
CA GLY A 347 -20.38 -29.62 -24.32
C GLY A 347 -18.88 -29.67 -24.61
N LEU A 348 -18.25 -30.83 -24.43
CA LEU A 348 -16.82 -31.00 -24.68
C LEU A 348 -16.55 -31.02 -26.19
N SER A 349 -15.69 -30.13 -26.66
CA SER A 349 -15.28 -30.05 -28.07
C SER A 349 -14.36 -31.20 -28.51
N ARG A 350 -13.67 -31.83 -27.54
CA ARG A 350 -12.87 -33.06 -27.69
C ARG A 350 -12.80 -33.82 -26.37
N ALA A 351 -12.42 -35.09 -26.43
CA ALA A 351 -12.10 -35.87 -25.23
C ALA A 351 -10.86 -35.31 -24.50
N LEU A 352 -10.83 -35.50 -23.19
CA LEU A 352 -9.70 -35.13 -22.33
C LEU A 352 -8.55 -36.12 -22.50
N HIS A 353 -7.37 -35.60 -22.83
CA HIS A 353 -6.15 -36.39 -22.99
C HIS A 353 -5.40 -36.55 -21.67
N ALA A 354 -4.37 -37.40 -21.67
CA ALA A 354 -3.56 -37.65 -20.48
C ALA A 354 -2.92 -36.37 -19.90
N GLU A 355 -2.52 -35.44 -20.77
CA GLU A 355 -1.97 -34.13 -20.37
C GLU A 355 -3.02 -33.25 -19.68
N ASP A 356 -4.26 -33.23 -20.19
CA ASP A 356 -5.35 -32.49 -19.55
C ASP A 356 -5.62 -33.04 -18.14
N LEU A 357 -5.71 -34.37 -18.00
CA LEU A 357 -5.92 -35.01 -16.70
C LEU A 357 -4.80 -34.68 -15.71
N THR A 358 -3.53 -34.70 -16.15
CA THR A 358 -2.40 -34.33 -15.32
C THR A 358 -2.50 -32.87 -14.85
N ALA A 359 -2.81 -31.94 -15.77
CA ALA A 359 -2.96 -30.53 -15.45
C ALA A 359 -4.11 -30.28 -14.45
N ILE A 360 -5.29 -30.85 -14.71
CA ILE A 360 -6.47 -30.74 -13.84
C ILE A 360 -6.15 -31.28 -12.45
N ARG A 361 -5.51 -32.45 -12.34
CA ARG A 361 -5.13 -33.05 -11.07
C ARG A 361 -4.17 -32.17 -10.29
N GLN A 362 -3.10 -31.70 -10.93
CA GLN A 362 -2.09 -30.87 -10.27
C GLN A 362 -2.70 -29.56 -9.75
N THR A 363 -3.58 -28.93 -10.52
CA THR A 363 -4.30 -27.72 -10.08
C THR A 363 -5.27 -28.02 -8.95
N PHE A 364 -6.07 -29.09 -9.04
CA PHE A 364 -6.96 -29.53 -7.97
C PHE A 364 -6.22 -29.80 -6.66
N GLU A 365 -5.14 -30.58 -6.69
CA GLU A 365 -4.40 -30.94 -5.49
C GLU A 365 -3.77 -29.72 -4.82
N ARG A 366 -3.16 -28.84 -5.62
CA ARG A 366 -2.51 -27.62 -5.13
C ARG A 366 -3.52 -26.65 -4.55
N THR A 367 -4.58 -26.34 -5.30
CA THR A 367 -5.63 -25.40 -4.84
C THR A 367 -6.38 -25.93 -3.62
N TYR A 368 -6.71 -27.23 -3.58
CA TYR A 368 -7.37 -27.85 -2.43
C TYR A 368 -6.48 -27.80 -1.19
N ARG A 369 -5.19 -28.14 -1.33
CA ARG A 369 -4.23 -28.03 -0.21
C ARG A 369 -4.07 -26.59 0.26
N THR A 370 -4.00 -25.61 -0.66
CA THR A 370 -3.91 -24.20 -0.30
C THR A 370 -5.08 -23.75 0.58
N VAL A 371 -6.32 -24.06 0.18
CA VAL A 371 -7.52 -23.61 0.94
C VAL A 371 -7.78 -24.42 2.20
N THR A 372 -7.14 -25.58 2.38
CA THR A 372 -7.28 -26.43 3.58
C THR A 372 -6.03 -26.47 4.46
N ALA A 373 -4.96 -25.77 4.09
CA ALA A 373 -3.69 -25.76 4.83
C ALA A 373 -3.81 -25.08 6.19
N THR A 374 -4.67 -24.07 6.30
CA THR A 374 -4.91 -23.33 7.54
C THR A 374 -6.34 -23.54 8.00
N GLN A 375 -6.59 -23.36 9.29
CA GLN A 375 -7.97 -23.33 9.83
C GLN A 375 -8.68 -21.98 9.56
N GLU A 376 -8.02 -21.08 8.82
CA GLU A 376 -8.47 -19.71 8.59
C GLU A 376 -9.54 -19.62 7.49
N ASN A 377 -9.74 -20.69 6.71
CA ASN A 377 -10.85 -20.78 5.76
C ASN A 377 -11.96 -21.70 6.30
N PRO A 378 -12.92 -21.17 7.07
CA PRO A 378 -13.99 -21.96 7.68
C PRO A 378 -15.09 -22.38 6.68
N HIS A 379 -15.09 -21.87 5.45
CA HIS A 379 -16.21 -21.98 4.51
C HIS A 379 -15.76 -22.51 3.15
N MET A 380 -16.35 -23.62 2.69
CA MET A 380 -16.06 -24.22 1.37
C MET A 380 -17.12 -23.83 0.35
N ASP A 381 -17.67 -22.63 0.45
CA ASP A 381 -18.83 -22.15 -0.30
C ASP A 381 -18.48 -21.62 -1.68
N ASP A 382 -17.40 -20.84 -1.79
CA ASP A 382 -16.98 -20.19 -3.02
C ASP A 382 -15.48 -19.90 -3.05
N PHE A 383 -14.94 -19.86 -4.26
CA PHE A 383 -13.55 -19.54 -4.55
C PHE A 383 -13.41 -18.89 -5.93
N MET A 384 -12.34 -18.14 -6.14
CA MET A 384 -11.89 -17.65 -7.43
C MET A 384 -10.59 -18.37 -7.82
N ILE A 385 -10.54 -18.96 -9.01
CA ILE A 385 -9.37 -19.68 -9.52
C ILE A 385 -8.76 -18.88 -10.68
N LEU A 386 -7.48 -18.55 -10.57
CA LEU A 386 -6.69 -17.92 -11.64
C LEU A 386 -6.08 -19.01 -12.53
N ASP A 387 -6.44 -19.03 -13.82
CA ASP A 387 -5.79 -19.87 -14.81
C ASP A 387 -4.80 -19.03 -15.63
N LYS A 388 -3.50 -19.36 -15.52
CA LYS A 388 -2.42 -18.59 -16.13
C LYS A 388 -2.33 -18.77 -17.65
N ASP A 389 -2.99 -19.80 -18.18
CA ASP A 389 -2.90 -20.19 -19.58
C ASP A 389 -4.27 -20.13 -20.28
N ALA A 390 -5.23 -19.40 -19.72
CA ALA A 390 -6.53 -19.14 -20.33
C ALA A 390 -6.37 -18.54 -21.74
N ILE A 391 -7.15 -19.02 -22.70
CA ILE A 391 -7.09 -18.56 -24.10
C ILE A 391 -8.18 -17.51 -24.40
N GLY A 392 -7.86 -16.53 -25.26
CA GLY A 392 -8.80 -15.50 -25.76
C GLY A 392 -8.45 -14.07 -25.34
N GLU A 393 -9.21 -13.08 -25.86
CA GLU A 393 -9.14 -11.70 -25.35
C GLU A 393 -9.90 -11.63 -24.02
N THR A 394 -9.15 -11.64 -22.91
CA THR A 394 -9.70 -11.71 -21.56
C THR A 394 -9.33 -10.50 -20.73
N ALA A 395 -10.25 -10.04 -19.87
CA ALA A 395 -9.93 -9.16 -18.77
C ALA A 395 -8.82 -9.80 -17.92
N LYS A 396 -7.71 -9.07 -17.75
CA LYS A 396 -6.46 -9.65 -17.22
C LYS A 396 -6.35 -9.45 -15.72
N PHE A 397 -6.34 -10.56 -15.00
CA PHE A 397 -5.94 -10.64 -13.60
C PHE A 397 -4.50 -11.13 -13.50
N VAL A 398 -3.80 -10.62 -12.49
CA VAL A 398 -2.41 -10.96 -12.18
C VAL A 398 -2.28 -11.28 -10.70
N THR A 399 -1.17 -11.89 -10.31
CA THR A 399 -0.79 -12.01 -8.90
C THR A 399 0.20 -10.92 -8.54
N HIS A 400 -0.02 -10.26 -7.41
CA HIS A 400 0.91 -9.30 -6.86
C HIS A 400 0.78 -9.28 -5.34
N GLN A 401 1.91 -9.38 -4.63
CA GLN A 401 1.95 -9.30 -3.16
C GLN A 401 0.98 -10.26 -2.44
N GLY A 402 0.81 -11.47 -2.97
CA GLY A 402 -0.03 -12.51 -2.37
C GLY A 402 -1.54 -12.29 -2.59
N ALA A 403 -1.94 -11.43 -3.52
CA ALA A 403 -3.34 -11.23 -3.90
C ALA A 403 -3.55 -11.41 -5.41
N LEU A 404 -4.77 -11.79 -5.78
CA LEU A 404 -5.29 -11.68 -7.14
C LEU A 404 -5.66 -10.21 -7.37
N CYS A 405 -4.99 -9.60 -8.34
CA CYS A 405 -5.06 -8.17 -8.61
C CYS A 405 -5.50 -7.88 -10.03
N VAL A 406 -6.03 -6.68 -10.21
CA VAL A 406 -6.25 -6.07 -11.53
C VAL A 406 -5.52 -4.73 -11.59
N ASN A 407 -5.14 -4.30 -12.78
CA ASN A 407 -4.59 -2.95 -12.92
C ASN A 407 -5.70 -1.91 -12.73
N PHE A 408 -5.48 -0.91 -11.89
CA PHE A 408 -6.45 0.16 -11.65
C PHE A 408 -6.94 0.84 -12.95
N ALA A 409 -6.07 0.96 -13.96
CA ALA A 409 -6.43 1.54 -15.25
C ALA A 409 -7.52 0.72 -15.98
N GLU A 410 -7.70 -0.56 -15.67
CA GLU A 410 -8.77 -1.40 -16.22
C GLU A 410 -10.13 -1.15 -15.57
N LEU A 411 -10.12 -0.66 -14.32
CA LEU A 411 -11.31 -0.35 -13.54
C LEU A 411 -11.76 1.10 -13.66
N ILE A 412 -10.82 2.00 -13.95
CA ILE A 412 -11.07 3.45 -13.89
C ILE A 412 -12.24 3.87 -14.78
N ASP A 413 -13.21 4.56 -14.19
CA ASP A 413 -14.35 5.09 -14.94
C ASP A 413 -13.95 6.33 -15.76
N PRO A 414 -14.69 6.66 -16.83
CA PRO A 414 -14.34 7.79 -17.70
C PRO A 414 -14.30 9.15 -17.00
N ILE A 415 -15.03 9.33 -15.90
CA ILE A 415 -15.06 10.60 -15.16
C ILE A 415 -13.75 10.74 -14.37
N ALA A 416 -13.35 9.69 -13.65
CA ALA A 416 -12.09 9.65 -12.91
C ALA A 416 -10.86 9.72 -13.84
N ALA A 417 -10.97 9.16 -15.05
CA ALA A 417 -9.90 9.22 -16.05
C ALA A 417 -9.81 10.58 -16.77
N SER A 418 -10.82 11.45 -16.67
CA SER A 418 -10.97 12.63 -17.53
C SER A 418 -9.83 13.66 -17.42
N SER A 419 -9.17 13.74 -16.25
CA SER A 419 -8.01 14.62 -16.04
C SER A 419 -6.75 14.11 -16.76
N ASN A 420 -6.63 12.79 -16.98
CA ASN A 420 -5.42 12.15 -17.50
C ASN A 420 -5.72 10.97 -18.46
N PRO A 421 -6.54 11.16 -19.52
CA PRO A 421 -7.06 10.06 -20.33
C PRO A 421 -5.97 9.32 -21.12
N ASP A 422 -5.04 10.07 -21.73
CA ASP A 422 -3.95 9.50 -22.53
C ASP A 422 -2.97 8.70 -21.66
N TYR A 423 -2.75 9.16 -20.42
CA TYR A 423 -1.92 8.44 -19.47
C TYR A 423 -2.52 7.07 -19.14
N PHE A 424 -3.79 6.99 -18.72
CA PHE A 424 -4.39 5.68 -18.40
C PHE A 424 -4.54 4.78 -19.63
N ALA A 425 -4.70 5.34 -20.83
CA ALA A 425 -4.64 4.57 -22.07
C ALA A 425 -3.24 3.95 -22.28
N SER A 426 -2.17 4.70 -22.04
CA SER A 426 -0.80 4.18 -22.10
C SER A 426 -0.53 3.10 -21.05
N VAL A 427 -1.05 3.25 -19.82
CA VAL A 427 -0.92 2.23 -18.76
C VAL A 427 -1.56 0.90 -19.19
N ARG A 428 -2.73 0.93 -19.83
CA ARG A 428 -3.37 -0.30 -20.35
C ARG A 428 -2.54 -0.97 -21.45
N ALA A 429 -2.00 -0.17 -22.38
CA ALA A 429 -1.15 -0.67 -23.44
C ALA A 429 0.12 -1.35 -22.88
N ASP A 430 0.77 -0.71 -21.91
CA ASP A 430 1.95 -1.25 -21.24
C ASP A 430 1.62 -2.49 -20.37
N PHE A 431 0.45 -2.50 -19.72
CA PHE A 431 -0.01 -3.64 -18.91
C PHE A 431 -0.38 -4.88 -19.75
N THR A 432 -0.74 -4.70 -21.02
CA THR A 432 -1.14 -5.81 -21.91
C THR A 432 -0.06 -6.90 -21.98
N ILE A 433 1.21 -6.51 -22.01
CA ILE A 433 2.37 -7.43 -22.12
C ILE A 433 2.92 -7.91 -20.76
N HIS A 434 2.36 -7.47 -19.64
CA HIS A 434 2.86 -7.88 -18.31
C HIS A 434 2.72 -9.39 -18.07
N PRO A 435 3.62 -10.01 -17.29
CA PRO A 435 3.43 -11.39 -16.85
C PRO A 435 2.20 -11.51 -15.93
N THR A 436 1.63 -12.72 -15.85
CA THR A 436 0.54 -13.02 -14.90
C THR A 436 1.01 -12.95 -13.46
N GLU A 437 2.31 -13.14 -13.20
CA GLU A 437 2.92 -12.92 -11.88
C GLU A 437 3.74 -11.63 -11.91
N VAL A 438 3.26 -10.61 -11.20
CA VAL A 438 3.93 -9.31 -11.13
C VAL A 438 4.87 -9.29 -9.93
N PRO A 439 6.17 -8.95 -10.11
CA PRO A 439 7.14 -8.87 -9.02
C PRO A 439 6.65 -8.03 -7.85
N HIS A 440 6.93 -8.47 -6.63
CA HIS A 440 6.56 -7.77 -5.40
C HIS A 440 7.53 -6.63 -5.04
N ARG A 441 8.67 -6.54 -5.74
CA ARG A 441 9.71 -5.51 -5.58
C ARG A 441 9.99 -4.82 -6.91
N ASN A 442 10.32 -3.53 -6.81
CA ASN A 442 10.75 -2.64 -7.88
C ASN A 442 12.26 -2.42 -7.76
N GLU A 443 13.07 -3.44 -8.05
CA GLU A 443 14.55 -3.33 -7.92
C GLU A 443 15.15 -2.19 -8.76
N CYS A 444 14.44 -1.75 -9.81
CA CYS A 444 14.82 -0.64 -10.67
C CYS A 444 14.83 0.74 -9.98
N VAL A 445 14.22 0.90 -8.81
CA VAL A 445 14.24 2.17 -8.06
C VAL A 445 15.34 2.24 -6.99
N ALA A 446 16.00 1.11 -6.72
CA ALA A 446 17.09 1.06 -5.76
C ALA A 446 18.26 1.95 -6.22
N GLY A 447 18.85 2.69 -5.29
CA GLY A 447 20.00 3.52 -5.62
C GLY A 447 20.43 4.45 -4.50
N ASP A 448 21.48 5.20 -4.80
CA ASP A 448 22.02 6.24 -3.94
C ASP A 448 22.59 7.37 -4.80
N VAL A 449 22.85 8.49 -4.13
CA VAL A 449 23.46 9.67 -4.74
C VAL A 449 24.68 10.09 -3.94
N GLU A 450 25.74 10.47 -4.64
CA GLU A 450 26.88 11.14 -4.04
C GLU A 450 26.67 12.65 -4.08
N VAL A 451 26.64 13.28 -2.91
CA VAL A 451 26.38 14.73 -2.76
C VAL A 451 27.47 15.36 -1.89
N ASP A 452 27.96 16.54 -2.29
CA ASP A 452 28.81 17.36 -1.44
C ASP A 452 28.03 17.95 -0.26
N ILE A 453 28.64 18.04 0.93
CA ILE A 453 27.93 18.47 2.15
C ILE A 453 27.51 19.95 2.06
N GLU A 454 28.33 20.81 1.45
CA GLU A 454 27.99 22.23 1.30
C GLU A 454 26.83 22.40 0.34
N ILE A 455 26.86 21.70 -0.79
CA ILE A 455 25.76 21.67 -1.76
C ILE A 455 24.48 21.13 -1.12
N LEU A 456 24.58 20.05 -0.34
CA LEU A 456 23.45 19.45 0.35
C LEU A 456 22.80 20.44 1.33
N LEU A 457 23.61 21.06 2.20
CA LEU A 457 23.14 22.02 3.21
C LEU A 457 22.53 23.28 2.59
N ALA A 458 22.98 23.68 1.40
CA ALA A 458 22.42 24.81 0.66
C ALA A 458 21.07 24.48 0.00
N ARG A 459 20.78 23.19 -0.26
CA ARG A 459 19.61 22.78 -1.05
C ARG A 459 18.44 22.24 -0.24
N ILE A 460 18.70 21.53 0.86
CA ILE A 460 17.64 20.87 1.62
C ILE A 460 17.05 21.80 2.68
N ASN A 461 15.76 21.66 3.01
CA ASN A 461 15.14 22.33 4.17
C ASN A 461 15.20 21.43 5.43
N GLU A 462 14.68 21.89 6.57
CA GLU A 462 14.79 21.15 7.84
C GLU A 462 14.02 19.83 7.83
N GLU A 463 12.85 19.82 7.19
CA GLU A 463 12.04 18.61 7.08
C GLU A 463 12.78 17.53 6.27
N GLN A 464 13.38 17.93 5.15
CA GLN A 464 14.27 17.07 4.37
C GLN A 464 15.51 16.68 5.18
N PHE A 465 16.12 17.60 5.91
CA PHE A 465 17.26 17.30 6.78
C PHE A 465 16.93 16.18 7.77
N GLU A 466 15.76 16.21 8.41
CA GLU A 466 15.38 15.18 9.38
C GLU A 466 15.09 13.81 8.75
N ARG A 467 14.75 13.78 7.46
CA ARG A 467 14.58 12.54 6.67
C ARG A 467 15.91 11.94 6.19
N LEU A 468 17.04 12.65 6.32
CA LEU A 468 18.34 12.09 6.01
C LEU A 468 18.67 10.90 6.93
N PRO A 469 19.41 9.90 6.43
CA PRO A 469 19.98 8.84 7.26
C PRO A 469 20.80 9.41 8.42
N THR A 470 20.81 8.74 9.57
CA THR A 470 21.51 9.19 10.78
C THR A 470 22.97 9.58 10.51
N ALA A 471 23.70 8.75 9.77
CA ALA A 471 25.09 9.03 9.41
C ALA A 471 25.25 10.31 8.58
N ALA A 472 24.29 10.61 7.69
CA ALA A 472 24.30 11.83 6.91
C ALA A 472 23.99 13.06 7.76
N LYS A 473 23.04 12.95 8.70
CA LYS A 473 22.73 14.01 9.68
C LYS A 473 23.93 14.34 10.55
N GLU A 474 24.65 13.32 11.04
CA GLU A 474 25.85 13.50 11.86
C GLU A 474 26.99 14.17 11.09
N ALA A 475 27.26 13.72 9.86
CA ALA A 475 28.27 14.33 9.00
C ALA A 475 27.94 15.80 8.68
N CYS A 476 26.66 16.11 8.42
CA CYS A 476 26.21 17.48 8.24
C CYS A 476 26.39 18.30 9.51
N ARG A 477 25.98 17.80 10.68
CA ARG A 477 26.13 18.50 11.98
C ARG A 477 27.58 18.79 12.35
N ALA A 478 28.50 17.93 11.93
CA ALA A 478 29.94 18.13 12.12
C ALA A 478 30.56 19.15 11.16
N HIS A 479 29.85 19.52 10.08
CA HIS A 479 30.35 20.44 9.06
C HIS A 479 30.31 21.90 9.57
N PRO A 480 31.37 22.72 9.37
CA PRO A 480 31.38 24.12 9.80
C PRO A 480 30.21 24.94 9.25
N GLY A 481 29.78 24.68 8.02
CA GLY A 481 28.64 25.35 7.37
C GLY A 481 27.27 25.08 8.03
N PHE A 482 27.16 24.07 8.90
CA PHE A 482 25.89 23.74 9.58
C PHE A 482 25.47 24.80 10.59
N GLN A 483 26.43 25.51 11.20
CA GLN A 483 26.14 26.57 12.18
C GLN A 483 25.30 27.70 11.56
N GLY A 484 25.62 28.10 10.31
CA GLY A 484 24.85 29.13 9.59
C GLY A 484 23.42 28.71 9.34
N ARG A 485 23.20 27.45 8.95
CA ARG A 485 21.86 26.88 8.78
C ARG A 485 21.07 26.87 10.09
N HIS A 486 21.67 26.36 11.17
CA HIS A 486 21.02 26.27 12.47
C HIS A 486 20.63 27.67 13.00
N PHE A 487 21.50 28.65 12.81
CA PHE A 487 21.25 30.04 13.16
C PHE A 487 20.06 30.66 12.39
N LEU A 488 20.03 30.51 11.06
CA LEU A 488 18.91 30.99 10.24
C LEU A 488 17.58 30.36 10.66
N HIS A 489 17.61 29.07 10.98
CA HIS A 489 16.44 28.32 11.41
C HIS A 489 15.91 28.74 12.79
N ASP A 490 16.79 28.98 13.76
CA ASP A 490 16.40 29.49 15.08
C ASP A 490 15.76 30.88 14.95
N VAL A 491 16.30 31.74 14.09
CA VAL A 491 15.69 33.04 13.76
C VAL A 491 14.32 32.87 13.10
N ALA A 492 14.21 31.99 12.10
CA ALA A 492 12.96 31.71 11.38
C ALA A 492 11.83 31.23 12.30
N LYS A 493 12.18 30.39 13.27
CA LYS A 493 11.28 29.81 14.27
C LYS A 493 11.12 30.68 15.52
N GLY A 494 11.69 31.89 15.53
CA GLY A 494 11.57 32.84 16.63
C GLY A 494 12.24 32.38 17.94
N LYS A 495 13.19 31.46 17.87
CA LYS A 495 14.01 30.95 18.98
C LYS A 495 15.14 31.93 19.29
N GLN A 496 14.77 33.10 19.80
CA GLN A 496 15.68 34.24 19.94
C GLN A 496 16.88 33.94 20.85
N ALA A 497 16.67 33.22 21.96
CA ALA A 497 17.75 32.94 22.91
C ALA A 497 18.77 31.95 22.34
N GLU A 498 18.29 30.95 21.60
CA GLU A 498 19.10 29.95 20.92
C GLU A 498 19.90 30.57 19.77
N ALA A 499 19.26 31.45 18.97
CA ALA A 499 19.95 32.22 17.94
C ALA A 499 21.06 33.12 18.52
N GLU A 500 20.78 33.82 19.63
CA GLU A 500 21.76 34.67 20.31
C GLU A 500 22.91 33.86 20.94
N ALA A 501 22.61 32.66 21.47
CA ALA A 501 23.63 31.75 21.98
C ALA A 501 24.66 31.36 20.90
N LEU A 502 24.24 31.18 19.65
CA LEU A 502 25.16 30.89 18.53
C LEU A 502 26.08 32.07 18.21
N LEU A 503 25.54 33.29 18.21
CA LEU A 503 26.32 34.51 17.97
C LEU A 503 27.35 34.76 19.06
N THR A 504 27.01 34.46 20.31
CA THR A 504 27.89 34.65 21.47
C THR A 504 28.92 33.53 21.64
N ALA A 505 28.60 32.29 21.26
CA ALA A 505 29.51 31.16 21.35
C ALA A 505 30.67 31.22 20.33
N THR A 506 30.50 31.95 19.22
CA THR A 506 31.51 32.06 18.16
C THR A 506 31.80 33.51 17.74
N PRO A 507 32.38 34.35 18.63
CA PRO A 507 32.61 35.78 18.34
C PRO A 507 33.39 36.06 17.05
N ALA A 508 34.32 35.17 16.69
CA ALA A 508 35.12 35.28 15.47
C ALA A 508 34.31 35.08 14.18
N ASN A 509 33.16 34.40 14.26
CA ASN A 509 32.29 34.08 13.11
C ASN A 509 30.98 34.86 13.12
N THR A 510 30.70 35.65 14.16
CA THR A 510 29.43 36.40 14.33
C THR A 510 29.07 37.22 13.10
N GLN A 511 30.00 38.02 12.57
CA GLN A 511 29.74 38.85 11.39
C GLN A 511 29.51 38.01 10.13
N THR A 512 30.25 36.91 9.98
CA THR A 512 30.05 35.94 8.89
C THR A 512 28.65 35.32 8.95
N LEU A 513 28.22 34.86 10.12
CA LEU A 513 26.88 34.29 10.34
C LEU A 513 25.77 35.29 10.01
N LEU A 514 25.93 36.55 10.45
CA LEU A 514 24.98 37.62 10.16
C LEU A 514 24.89 37.93 8.66
N ARG A 515 26.03 37.98 7.96
CA ARG A 515 26.10 38.35 6.53
C ARG A 515 25.74 37.21 5.55
N THR A 516 25.76 35.96 6.01
CA THR A 516 25.58 34.78 5.14
C THR A 516 24.10 34.49 4.91
N PRO A 517 23.59 34.59 3.67
CA PRO A 517 22.25 34.12 3.33
C PRO A 517 22.23 32.58 3.25
N GLY A 518 21.05 32.00 3.46
CA GLY A 518 20.86 30.56 3.27
C GLY A 518 19.40 30.17 3.16
N VAL A 519 19.16 28.91 2.81
CA VAL A 519 17.81 28.35 2.65
C VAL A 519 17.27 27.84 3.98
N PHE A 520 16.07 28.30 4.35
CA PHE A 520 15.37 27.84 5.56
C PHE A 520 13.86 27.99 5.41
N THR A 521 13.11 27.23 6.22
CA THR A 521 11.65 27.24 6.24
C THR A 521 11.15 27.65 7.62
N ASP A 522 10.22 28.60 7.67
CA ASP A 522 9.56 29.00 8.91
C ASP A 522 8.42 28.05 9.31
N TYR A 523 7.76 28.33 10.43
CA TYR A 523 6.65 27.48 10.91
C TYR A 523 5.39 27.50 10.03
N SER A 524 5.25 28.49 9.15
CA SER A 524 4.11 28.61 8.22
C SER A 524 4.40 27.91 6.88
N GLY A 525 5.53 27.22 6.75
CA GLY A 525 5.90 26.50 5.53
C GLY A 525 6.44 27.41 4.42
N ARG A 526 6.82 28.65 4.74
CA ARG A 526 7.46 29.55 3.78
C ARG A 526 8.96 29.29 3.75
N THR A 527 9.49 29.01 2.56
CA THR A 527 10.92 28.76 2.36
C THR A 527 11.59 29.97 1.75
N PHE A 528 12.57 30.52 2.45
CA PHE A 528 13.33 31.71 2.07
C PHE A 528 14.77 31.34 1.69
N ASN A 529 15.41 32.19 0.89
CA ASN A 529 16.87 32.20 0.71
C ASN A 529 17.39 33.62 0.98
N CYS A 530 17.69 33.92 2.24
CA CYS A 530 18.08 35.26 2.68
C CYS A 530 18.89 35.22 3.98
N THR A 531 19.34 36.38 4.45
CA THR A 531 20.00 36.51 5.75
C THR A 531 18.98 36.47 6.91
N ALA A 532 19.46 36.18 8.12
CA ALA A 532 18.64 36.19 9.33
C ALA A 532 17.93 37.55 9.54
N TYR A 533 18.63 38.66 9.26
CA TYR A 533 18.09 39.99 9.46
C TYR A 533 17.01 40.36 8.44
N GLU A 534 17.20 40.01 7.16
CA GLU A 534 16.16 40.21 6.13
C GLU A 534 14.86 39.51 6.49
N TYR A 535 14.92 38.25 6.93
CA TYR A 535 13.71 37.55 7.37
C TYR A 535 13.11 38.17 8.63
N ALA A 536 13.91 38.48 9.66
CA ALA A 536 13.38 39.09 10.88
C ALA A 536 12.67 40.43 10.58
N TYR A 537 13.27 41.24 9.69
CA TYR A 537 12.70 42.49 9.22
C TYR A 537 11.42 42.26 8.41
N TRP A 538 11.46 41.36 7.43
CA TRP A 538 10.29 40.98 6.63
C TRP A 538 9.14 40.49 7.52
N ALA A 539 9.43 39.59 8.46
CA ALA A 539 8.49 39.02 9.40
C ALA A 539 7.95 40.03 10.42
N LYS A 540 8.50 41.26 10.47
CA LYS A 540 8.21 42.29 11.47
C LYS A 540 8.55 41.88 12.92
N ASP A 541 9.49 40.96 13.11
CA ASP A 541 9.96 40.53 14.44
C ASP A 541 11.00 41.53 14.99
N THR A 542 10.54 42.68 15.46
CA THR A 542 11.41 43.78 15.88
C THR A 542 12.18 43.48 17.17
N HIS A 543 11.79 42.45 17.93
CA HIS A 543 12.59 41.93 19.04
C HIS A 543 13.81 41.15 18.54
N MET A 544 13.62 40.33 17.50
CA MET A 544 14.72 39.62 16.84
C MET A 544 15.64 40.59 16.12
N CYS A 545 15.11 41.60 15.40
CA CYS A 545 15.93 42.62 14.73
C CYS A 545 16.87 43.32 15.73
N ARG A 546 16.35 43.79 16.86
CA ARG A 546 17.16 44.46 17.90
C ARG A 546 18.25 43.56 18.49
N MET A 547 17.94 42.27 18.69
CA MET A 547 18.95 41.30 19.14
C MET A 547 20.07 41.17 18.09
N LEU A 548 19.72 40.98 16.83
CA LEU A 548 20.69 40.87 15.74
C LEU A 548 21.54 42.14 15.59
N GLU A 549 20.90 43.32 15.60
CA GLU A 549 21.55 44.64 15.54
C GLU A 549 22.63 44.82 16.61
N ALA A 550 22.38 44.34 17.84
CA ALA A 550 23.32 44.47 18.96
C ALA A 550 24.64 43.71 18.74
N HIS A 551 24.65 42.72 17.84
CA HIS A 551 25.84 41.92 17.48
C HIS A 551 26.48 42.36 16.16
N MET A 552 25.95 43.38 15.46
CA MET A 552 26.50 43.87 14.20
C MET A 552 27.61 44.90 14.42
N ASP A 553 28.71 44.76 13.71
CA ASP A 553 29.66 45.86 13.51
C ASP A 553 29.15 46.86 12.44
N GLU A 554 29.84 48.00 12.32
CA GLU A 554 29.42 49.07 11.40
C GLU A 554 29.43 48.63 9.91
N GLU A 555 30.32 47.71 9.54
CA GLU A 555 30.36 47.17 8.18
C GLU A 555 29.17 46.23 7.91
N THR A 556 28.82 45.38 8.89
CA THR A 556 27.64 44.51 8.81
C THR A 556 26.36 45.33 8.78
N LYS A 557 26.26 46.41 9.58
CA LYS A 557 25.11 47.32 9.53
C LYS A 557 24.95 47.96 8.15
N ALA A 558 26.04 48.48 7.56
CA ALA A 558 26.01 49.06 6.23
C ALA A 558 25.63 48.02 5.15
N TYR A 559 26.16 46.80 5.26
CA TYR A 559 25.78 45.69 4.38
C TYR A 559 24.30 45.33 4.52
N MET A 560 23.78 45.24 5.75
CA MET A 560 22.37 44.95 5.99
C MET A 560 21.44 46.06 5.52
N LEU A 561 21.82 47.33 5.70
CA LEU A 561 21.04 48.46 5.20
C LEU A 561 20.85 48.36 3.68
N ALA A 562 21.91 48.07 2.93
CA ALA A 562 21.82 47.90 1.47
C ALA A 562 20.90 46.73 1.08
N ARG A 563 20.91 45.62 1.84
CA ARG A 563 20.01 44.48 1.59
C ARG A 563 18.56 44.81 1.90
N ILE A 564 18.29 45.50 3.01
CA ILE A 564 16.94 45.96 3.35
C ILE A 564 16.40 46.96 2.33
N ASP A 565 17.23 47.89 1.87
CA ASP A 565 16.84 48.85 0.82
C ASP A 565 16.48 48.13 -0.49
N ALA A 566 17.23 47.10 -0.88
CA ALA A 566 16.90 46.27 -2.02
C ALA A 566 15.58 45.49 -1.80
N MET A 567 15.42 44.87 -0.63
CA MET A 567 14.22 44.11 -0.26
C MET A 567 12.95 44.99 -0.24
N GLU A 568 13.04 46.23 0.25
CA GLU A 568 11.92 47.18 0.21
C GLU A 568 11.55 47.58 -1.22
N ALA A 569 12.52 47.64 -2.13
CA ALA A 569 12.30 48.00 -3.52
C ALA A 569 11.73 46.83 -4.36
N THR A 570 12.20 45.60 -4.13
CA THR A 570 11.88 44.45 -5.00
C THR A 570 11.05 43.35 -4.32
N GLY A 571 10.90 43.39 -3.01
CA GLY A 571 10.33 42.30 -2.22
C GLY A 571 11.35 41.22 -1.87
N LEU A 572 11.06 40.49 -0.79
CA LEU A 572 11.74 39.25 -0.41
C LEU A 572 11.03 38.06 -1.06
N ASN A 573 11.76 37.27 -1.84
CA ASN A 573 11.20 36.10 -2.52
C ASN A 573 11.14 34.89 -1.58
N PHE A 574 10.03 34.17 -1.63
CA PHE A 574 9.85 32.92 -0.90
C PHE A 574 8.92 31.96 -1.63
N GLN A 575 9.07 30.67 -1.34
CA GLN A 575 8.16 29.62 -1.82
C GLN A 575 7.22 29.19 -0.72
N GLN A 576 5.93 29.04 -1.04
CA GLN A 576 4.92 28.50 -0.14
C GLN A 576 3.91 27.68 -0.95
N ASN A 577 3.59 26.47 -0.50
CA ASN A 577 2.64 25.56 -1.18
C ASN A 577 2.95 25.34 -2.67
N GLY A 578 4.24 25.30 -3.05
CA GLY A 578 4.68 25.12 -4.44
C GLY A 578 4.56 26.36 -5.33
N ALA A 579 4.13 27.50 -4.81
CA ALA A 579 4.07 28.77 -5.53
C ALA A 579 5.18 29.73 -5.07
N GLU A 580 5.70 30.53 -5.99
CA GLU A 580 6.62 31.63 -5.69
C GLU A 580 5.85 32.90 -5.32
N HIS A 581 6.32 33.57 -4.28
CA HIS A 581 5.77 34.81 -3.75
C HIS A 581 6.88 35.83 -3.57
N SER A 582 6.52 37.11 -3.58
CA SER A 582 7.42 38.21 -3.26
C SER A 582 6.68 39.31 -2.51
N SER A 583 7.20 39.74 -1.36
CA SER A 583 6.67 40.91 -0.64
C SER A 583 7.77 41.60 0.16
N ALA A 584 7.67 42.92 0.32
CA ALA A 584 8.64 43.68 1.11
C ALA A 584 8.55 43.35 2.62
N ARG A 585 7.35 43.01 3.10
CA ARG A 585 7.05 42.74 4.52
C ARG A 585 5.93 41.71 4.65
N PHE A 586 5.80 41.15 5.84
CA PHE A 586 4.67 40.29 6.21
C PHE A 586 3.37 41.11 6.24
N ASP A 587 2.36 40.58 5.57
CA ASP A 587 1.06 41.19 5.41
C ASP A 587 0.07 40.59 6.43
N PHE A 588 -0.42 41.43 7.35
CA PHE A 588 -1.44 41.05 8.32
C PHE A 588 -2.87 41.07 7.74
N THR A 589 -3.05 41.59 6.52
CA THR A 589 -4.36 41.77 5.89
C THR A 589 -5.18 40.47 5.85
N PRO A 590 -4.64 39.29 5.46
CA PRO A 590 -5.42 38.06 5.45
C PRO A 590 -6.01 37.68 6.82
N LEU A 591 -5.27 37.88 7.91
CA LEU A 591 -5.76 37.61 9.27
C LEU A 591 -6.80 38.65 9.71
N LYS A 592 -6.55 39.92 9.44
CA LYS A 592 -7.48 41.02 9.73
C LYS A 592 -8.81 40.83 8.99
N GLU A 593 -8.77 40.48 7.70
CA GLU A 593 -9.95 40.21 6.89
C GLU A 593 -10.70 38.96 7.33
N ALA A 594 -10.00 37.89 7.74
CA ALA A 594 -10.65 36.71 8.28
C ALA A 594 -11.44 37.03 9.55
N TYR A 595 -10.86 37.82 10.45
CA TYR A 595 -11.54 38.32 11.63
C TYR A 595 -12.73 39.23 11.27
N GLN A 596 -12.53 40.20 10.39
CA GLN A 596 -13.59 41.12 9.97
C GLN A 596 -14.77 40.38 9.33
N ARG A 597 -14.50 39.43 8.43
CA ARG A 597 -15.53 38.59 7.79
C ARG A 597 -16.32 37.77 8.80
N TYR A 598 -15.65 37.22 9.82
CA TYR A 598 -16.32 36.51 10.90
C TYR A 598 -17.27 37.46 11.65
N LEU A 599 -16.80 38.66 12.02
CA LEU A 599 -17.59 39.64 12.76
C LEU A 599 -18.80 40.15 11.95
N ASP A 600 -18.59 40.50 10.68
CA ASP A 600 -19.63 41.04 9.79
C ASP A 600 -20.76 40.03 9.54
N GLY A 601 -20.41 38.75 9.39
CA GLY A 601 -21.39 37.69 9.12
C GLY A 601 -22.08 37.13 10.36
N TYR A 602 -21.48 37.26 11.55
CA TYR A 602 -21.86 36.53 12.75
C TYR A 602 -23.34 36.68 13.12
N ASP A 603 -23.84 37.91 13.23
CA ASP A 603 -25.22 38.17 13.66
C ASP A 603 -26.24 37.62 12.66
N GLY A 604 -25.97 37.77 11.36
CA GLY A 604 -26.82 37.24 10.29
C GLY A 604 -26.87 35.71 10.31
N TRP A 605 -25.72 35.05 10.42
CA TRP A 605 -25.66 33.59 10.50
C TRP A 605 -26.29 33.05 11.77
N ARG A 606 -26.09 33.72 12.91
CA ARG A 606 -26.68 33.33 14.19
C ARG A 606 -28.20 33.46 14.16
N ALA A 607 -28.73 34.56 13.63
CA ALA A 607 -30.17 34.76 13.46
C ALA A 607 -30.80 33.69 12.55
N ALA A 608 -30.08 33.29 11.50
CA ALA A 608 -30.49 32.22 10.58
C ALA A 608 -30.19 30.80 11.09
N GLN A 609 -29.64 30.63 12.30
CA GLN A 609 -29.16 29.35 12.85
C GLN A 609 -28.18 28.60 11.92
N ASN A 610 -27.42 29.31 11.09
CA ASN A 610 -26.46 28.74 10.16
C ASN A 610 -25.11 28.48 10.87
N TRP A 611 -25.09 27.44 11.70
CA TRP A 611 -23.90 27.05 12.45
C TRP A 611 -22.71 26.63 11.57
N ALA A 612 -23.00 26.11 10.37
CA ALA A 612 -21.96 25.70 9.42
C ALA A 612 -21.19 26.92 8.87
N ALA A 613 -21.87 28.03 8.58
CA ALA A 613 -21.21 29.26 8.13
C ALA A 613 -20.35 29.89 9.23
N ILE A 614 -20.83 29.88 10.49
CA ILE A 614 -20.05 30.36 11.64
C ILE A 614 -18.77 29.52 11.82
N ASP A 615 -18.89 28.19 11.74
CA ASP A 615 -17.74 27.30 11.83
C ASP A 615 -16.77 27.53 10.67
N ALA A 616 -17.27 27.63 9.43
CA ALA A 616 -16.43 27.87 8.26
C ALA A 616 -15.63 29.18 8.36
N ALA A 617 -16.29 30.28 8.72
CA ALA A 617 -15.61 31.55 8.95
C ALA A 617 -14.61 31.47 10.11
N GLY A 618 -14.92 30.72 11.17
CA GLY A 618 -13.99 30.52 12.27
C GLY A 618 -12.79 29.67 11.90
N TRP A 619 -12.96 28.66 11.04
CA TRP A 619 -11.86 27.90 10.47
C TRP A 619 -10.97 28.78 9.59
N ASP A 620 -11.54 29.73 8.83
CA ASP A 620 -10.75 30.67 8.03
C ASP A 620 -9.87 31.58 8.91
N VAL A 621 -10.36 32.03 10.07
CA VAL A 621 -9.52 32.70 11.09
C VAL A 621 -8.38 31.79 11.52
N GLY A 622 -8.67 30.54 11.88
CA GLY A 622 -7.65 29.58 12.29
C GLY A 622 -6.62 29.28 11.18
N LYS A 623 -7.02 29.23 9.90
CA LYS A 623 -6.11 29.06 8.76
C LYS A 623 -5.20 30.28 8.61
N ALA A 624 -5.73 31.49 8.74
CA ALA A 624 -4.92 32.71 8.71
C ALA A 624 -3.94 32.77 9.89
N GLN A 625 -4.36 32.31 11.08
CA GLN A 625 -3.50 32.16 12.26
C GLN A 625 -2.36 31.15 12.05
N ARG A 626 -2.56 30.06 11.31
CA ARG A 626 -1.45 29.15 10.95
C ARG A 626 -0.35 29.83 10.13
N ASN A 627 -0.69 30.88 9.40
CA ASN A 627 0.18 31.52 8.43
C ASN A 627 0.98 32.72 8.98
N VAL A 628 0.86 33.03 10.28
CA VAL A 628 1.59 34.14 10.89
C VAL A 628 3.02 33.76 11.26
N PRO A 629 3.99 34.70 11.20
CA PRO A 629 5.34 34.47 11.73
C PRO A 629 5.32 34.13 13.21
N ALA A 630 6.33 33.39 13.67
CA ALA A 630 6.42 32.89 15.04
C ALA A 630 6.24 33.97 16.12
N HIS A 631 6.75 35.19 15.87
CA HIS A 631 6.64 36.30 16.83
C HIS A 631 5.18 36.68 17.12
N VAL A 632 4.28 36.60 16.13
CA VAL A 632 2.85 36.88 16.34
C VAL A 632 2.22 35.83 17.24
N ALA A 633 2.56 34.55 17.00
CA ALA A 633 2.12 33.46 17.88
C ALA A 633 2.65 33.64 19.32
N HIS A 634 3.90 34.11 19.48
CA HIS A 634 4.43 34.48 20.79
C HIS A 634 3.62 35.60 21.48
N GLU A 635 3.12 36.59 20.75
CA GLU A 635 2.29 37.65 21.33
C GLU A 635 0.95 37.10 21.86
N TYR A 636 0.35 36.12 21.17
CA TYR A 636 -0.83 35.39 21.64
C TYR A 636 -0.52 34.54 22.86
N CYS A 637 0.56 33.77 22.82
CA CYS A 637 0.91 32.80 23.85
C CYS A 637 1.66 33.41 25.04
N ARG A 638 2.00 34.70 24.99
CA ARG A 638 2.69 35.43 26.05
C ARG A 638 1.95 35.25 27.40
N PRO A 639 2.62 34.82 28.48
CA PRO A 639 1.97 34.75 29.79
C PRO A 639 1.72 36.15 30.37
N GLY A 640 0.63 36.30 31.12
CA GLY A 640 0.37 37.49 31.93
C GLY A 640 -0.06 38.75 31.17
N ARG A 641 -0.44 38.65 29.89
CA ARG A 641 -1.00 39.78 29.13
C ARG A 641 -2.22 39.38 28.31
N SER A 642 -3.36 40.00 28.53
CA SER A 642 -4.57 39.81 27.71
C SER A 642 -4.51 40.68 26.44
N PHE A 643 -5.37 40.43 25.46
CA PHE A 643 -5.61 41.32 24.32
C PHE A 643 -6.70 42.36 24.60
N TYR A 644 -7.46 42.18 25.68
CA TYR A 644 -8.37 43.19 26.21
C TYR A 644 -8.03 43.53 27.68
N PRO A 645 -7.79 44.81 28.03
CA PRO A 645 -7.72 45.97 27.12
C PRO A 645 -6.57 45.86 26.10
N CYS A 646 -6.70 46.53 24.94
CA CYS A 646 -5.73 46.44 23.84
C CYS A 646 -4.30 46.79 24.32
N PRO A 647 -3.33 45.87 24.17
CA PRO A 647 -1.95 46.13 24.59
C PRO A 647 -1.25 47.21 23.76
N PRO A 648 -0.26 47.90 24.35
CA PRO A 648 0.57 48.86 23.62
C PRO A 648 1.66 48.20 22.75
N PHE A 649 2.00 46.93 23.01
CA PHE A 649 3.05 46.15 22.31
C PHE A 649 4.45 46.79 22.28
N ASN A 650 4.77 47.61 23.28
CA ASN A 650 6.01 48.37 23.38
C ASN A 650 6.96 47.84 24.46
N GLU A 651 6.76 46.60 24.92
CA GLU A 651 7.61 46.01 25.94
C GLU A 651 9.04 45.78 25.41
N PRO A 652 10.07 45.86 26.27
CA PRO A 652 11.46 45.65 25.82
C PRO A 652 11.71 44.21 25.38
N THR A 653 11.02 43.24 25.99
CA THR A 653 11.19 41.80 25.75
C THR A 653 9.87 41.13 25.40
N LEU A 654 9.95 40.10 24.56
CA LEU A 654 8.86 39.22 24.18
C LEU A 654 9.21 37.79 24.62
N PRO A 655 8.48 37.20 25.59
CA PRO A 655 8.63 35.79 25.91
C PRO A 655 8.36 34.90 24.70
N ARG A 656 9.33 34.05 24.33
CA ARG A 656 9.25 33.13 23.18
C ARG A 656 8.52 31.84 23.58
N VAL A 657 7.23 31.94 23.86
CA VAL A 657 6.35 30.83 24.31
C VAL A 657 5.29 30.57 23.24
N LEU A 658 5.08 29.30 22.87
CA LEU A 658 4.11 28.89 21.84
C LEU A 658 2.97 28.02 22.38
N THR A 659 2.94 27.80 23.69
CA THR A 659 1.93 26.98 24.35
C THR A 659 0.61 27.75 24.49
N PHE A 660 -0.49 27.07 24.21
CA PHE A 660 -1.85 27.56 24.44
C PHE A 660 -2.68 26.45 25.08
N TYR A 661 -3.81 26.80 25.68
CA TYR A 661 -4.70 25.84 26.30
C TYR A 661 -5.81 25.41 25.32
N ASN A 662 -5.87 24.13 24.98
CA ASN A 662 -6.84 23.61 24.02
C ASN A 662 -8.12 23.16 24.75
N LEU A 663 -9.22 23.91 24.60
CA LEU A 663 -10.48 23.61 25.29
C LEU A 663 -11.15 22.32 24.79
N ALA A 664 -10.83 21.86 23.58
CA ALA A 664 -11.40 20.63 23.05
C ALA A 664 -10.76 19.38 23.69
N THR A 665 -9.48 19.47 24.05
CA THR A 665 -8.72 18.35 24.64
C THR A 665 -8.49 18.51 26.14
N ASP A 666 -8.85 19.67 26.71
CA ASP A 666 -8.64 20.03 28.12
C ASP A 666 -7.17 19.92 28.55
N ARG A 667 -6.25 20.35 27.67
CA ARG A 667 -4.80 20.24 27.86
C ARG A 667 -4.06 21.39 27.19
N ASP A 668 -2.86 21.67 27.67
CA ASP A 668 -1.91 22.53 26.97
C ASP A 668 -1.44 21.85 25.67
N ASP A 669 -1.40 22.64 24.61
CA ASP A 669 -1.00 22.26 23.26
C ASP A 669 -0.05 23.35 22.71
N SER A 670 0.61 23.08 21.59
CA SER A 670 1.57 24.02 20.99
C SER A 670 1.06 24.58 19.67
N TRP A 671 1.19 25.89 19.46
CA TRP A 671 0.82 26.53 18.19
C TRP A 671 1.70 25.99 17.05
N PHE A 672 3.00 25.88 17.31
CA PHE A 672 3.99 25.38 16.37
C PHE A 672 4.94 24.35 17.03
N PRO A 673 5.54 23.43 16.26
CA PRO A 673 5.24 23.14 14.86
C PRO A 673 3.82 22.58 14.69
N LEU A 674 3.21 22.78 13.51
CA LEU A 674 1.88 22.23 13.21
C LEU A 674 1.95 20.70 13.19
N THR A 675 1.04 20.03 13.90
CA THR A 675 1.02 18.56 14.02
C THR A 675 0.48 17.84 12.77
N SER A 676 -0.23 18.56 11.88
CA SER A 676 -0.80 18.03 10.64
C SER A 676 -1.16 19.15 9.66
N SER A 677 -1.08 18.85 8.36
CA SER A 677 -1.48 19.76 7.28
C SER A 677 -3.00 19.99 7.20
N ASN A 678 -3.83 19.07 7.72
CA ASN A 678 -5.29 19.09 7.53
C ASN A 678 -6.12 18.88 8.83
N SER A 679 -5.51 18.96 10.01
CA SER A 679 -6.22 18.85 11.31
C SER A 679 -5.70 19.83 12.36
N GLY A 680 -6.53 20.19 13.36
CA GLY A 680 -6.13 21.09 14.46
C GLY A 680 -6.47 22.56 14.18
N LEU A 681 -5.55 23.49 14.48
CA LEU A 681 -5.72 24.93 14.22
C LEU A 681 -6.19 25.15 12.77
N GLY A 682 -7.25 25.92 12.51
CA GLY A 682 -7.78 26.17 11.15
C GLY A 682 -8.64 25.06 10.52
N PHE A 683 -8.77 23.90 11.17
CA PHE A 683 -9.62 22.79 10.70
C PHE A 683 -10.58 22.28 11.77
N ALA A 684 -10.20 22.41 13.04
CA ALA A 684 -10.99 21.99 14.20
C ALA A 684 -11.29 23.16 15.15
N PHE A 685 -10.37 24.12 15.28
CA PHE A 685 -10.49 25.27 16.16
C PHE A 685 -9.72 26.48 15.63
N ALA A 686 -9.99 27.66 16.19
CA ALA A 686 -9.17 28.87 16.09
C ALA A 686 -8.69 29.27 17.49
N LEU A 687 -7.72 30.19 17.56
CA LEU A 687 -7.20 30.68 18.82
C LEU A 687 -7.82 32.02 19.18
N ILE A 688 -8.13 32.19 20.47
CA ILE A 688 -8.54 33.47 21.03
C ILE A 688 -7.64 33.83 22.22
N ARG A 689 -7.29 35.11 22.36
CA ARG A 689 -6.58 35.62 23.55
C ARG A 689 -7.49 36.48 24.42
N ALA A 690 -8.20 37.42 23.82
CA ALA A 690 -9.27 38.20 24.42
C ALA A 690 -8.91 38.74 25.82
N ALA A 691 -9.83 38.65 26.79
CA ALA A 691 -9.58 39.02 28.20
C ALA A 691 -8.91 37.88 29.01
N GLY A 692 -8.46 36.81 28.38
CA GLY A 692 -7.90 35.63 29.04
C GLY A 692 -6.44 35.80 29.48
N GLU A 693 -6.05 35.06 30.51
CA GLU A 693 -4.66 34.97 30.99
C GLU A 693 -3.78 34.05 30.12
N ALA A 694 -4.41 33.23 29.27
CA ALA A 694 -3.78 32.34 28.30
C ALA A 694 -4.54 32.36 26.96
N ALA A 695 -3.84 32.07 25.86
CA ALA A 695 -4.49 31.80 24.59
C ALA A 695 -5.26 30.48 24.67
N ALA A 696 -6.44 30.43 24.06
CA ALA A 696 -7.31 29.25 24.09
C ALA A 696 -7.70 28.78 22.70
N GLY A 697 -7.55 27.48 22.44
CA GLY A 697 -8.04 26.80 21.24
C GLY A 697 -9.53 26.51 21.37
N VAL A 698 -10.36 27.16 20.56
CA VAL A 698 -11.83 27.10 20.68
C VAL A 698 -12.53 26.96 19.34
N ARG A 699 -13.75 26.41 19.37
CA ARG A 699 -14.73 26.65 18.30
C ARG A 699 -15.36 28.02 18.55
N LEU A 700 -15.28 28.93 17.57
CA LEU A 700 -15.67 30.32 17.78
C LEU A 700 -17.19 30.56 17.98
N ARG A 701 -18.03 29.53 17.93
CA ARG A 701 -19.47 29.62 18.22
C ARG A 701 -19.70 30.30 19.59
N GLY A 702 -20.17 31.54 19.59
CA GLY A 702 -20.41 32.30 20.82
C GLY A 702 -19.33 33.31 21.22
N PHE A 703 -18.23 33.42 20.47
CA PHE A 703 -17.06 34.23 20.85
C PHE A 703 -16.91 35.54 20.06
N TRP A 704 -18.01 36.11 19.54
CA TRP A 704 -17.97 37.33 18.71
C TRP A 704 -17.25 38.52 19.36
N MET A 705 -17.50 38.77 20.65
CA MET A 705 -16.86 39.89 21.37
C MET A 705 -15.36 39.66 21.59
N GLN A 706 -14.96 38.41 21.81
CA GLN A 706 -13.55 38.03 21.97
C GLN A 706 -12.78 38.20 20.65
N VAL A 707 -13.42 37.84 19.53
CA VAL A 707 -12.87 38.00 18.18
C VAL A 707 -12.64 39.48 17.85
N SER A 708 -13.54 40.39 18.27
CA SER A 708 -13.34 41.83 18.02
C SER A 708 -12.15 42.41 18.79
N TRP A 709 -11.93 41.97 20.03
CA TRP A 709 -10.75 42.37 20.81
C TRP A 709 -9.45 41.85 20.19
N ASP A 710 -9.45 40.61 19.70
CA ASP A 710 -8.27 40.07 19.03
C ASP A 710 -7.97 40.80 17.72
N LEU A 711 -8.99 41.20 16.94
CA LEU A 711 -8.81 42.03 15.75
C LEU A 711 -8.19 43.39 16.09
N GLU A 712 -8.67 44.05 17.15
CA GLU A 712 -8.12 45.33 17.62
C GLU A 712 -6.66 45.18 18.02
N ALA A 713 -6.33 44.16 18.81
CA ALA A 713 -4.97 43.87 19.24
C ALA A 713 -4.04 43.54 18.07
N ILE A 714 -4.48 42.75 17.09
CA ILE A 714 -3.68 42.42 15.89
C ILE A 714 -3.49 43.62 14.97
N THR A 715 -4.50 44.47 14.86
CA THR A 715 -4.38 45.75 14.16
C THR A 715 -3.33 46.62 14.82
N ARG A 716 -3.38 46.74 16.15
CA ARG A 716 -2.42 47.52 16.92
C ARG A 716 -1.01 46.95 16.84
N LEU A 717 -0.85 45.64 16.93
CA LEU A 717 0.44 44.96 16.79
C LEU A 717 1.09 45.29 15.44
N ASP A 718 0.33 45.21 14.35
CA ASP A 718 0.83 45.51 13.00
C ASP A 718 1.29 46.98 12.87
N GLU A 719 0.52 47.93 13.42
CA GLU A 719 0.91 49.35 13.47
C GLU A 719 2.23 49.56 14.21
N VAL A 720 2.33 48.99 15.42
CA VAL A 720 3.51 49.14 16.29
C VAL A 720 4.73 48.53 15.65
N ARG A 721 4.63 47.30 15.12
CA ARG A 721 5.77 46.63 14.48
C ARG A 721 6.18 47.33 13.19
N THR A 722 5.24 47.88 12.43
CA THR A 722 5.55 48.68 11.24
C THR A 722 6.30 49.96 11.60
N ALA A 723 5.93 50.63 12.70
CA ALA A 723 6.65 51.79 13.20
C ALA A 723 8.06 51.43 13.70
N ASP A 724 8.18 50.35 14.48
CA ASP A 724 9.45 49.83 15.00
C ASP A 724 10.45 49.51 13.88
N LEU A 725 10.00 48.98 12.73
CA LEU A 725 10.88 48.71 11.59
C LEU A 725 11.56 49.96 11.03
N THR A 726 10.93 51.13 11.19
CA THR A 726 11.55 52.42 10.81
C THR A 726 12.74 52.71 11.73
N LEU A 727 12.58 52.48 13.04
CA LEU A 727 13.66 52.62 14.02
C LEU A 727 14.77 51.60 13.81
N SER A 728 14.44 50.33 13.53
CA SER A 728 15.44 49.31 13.18
C SER A 728 16.26 49.72 11.97
N ARG A 729 15.63 50.31 10.94
CA ARG A 729 16.36 50.85 9.78
C ARG A 729 17.28 52.01 10.17
N GLU A 730 16.86 52.88 11.08
CA GLU A 730 17.71 53.95 11.60
C GLU A 730 18.93 53.42 12.37
N HIS A 731 18.80 52.32 13.11
CA HIS A 731 19.92 51.69 13.83
C HIS A 731 20.99 51.09 12.90
N LEU A 732 20.65 50.82 11.64
CA LEU A 732 21.61 50.38 10.63
C LEU A 732 22.40 51.54 10.01
N ASN A 733 21.99 52.80 10.22
CA ASN A 733 22.75 53.94 9.74
C ASN A 733 24.03 54.12 10.56
N PRO A 734 25.19 54.29 9.92
CA PRO A 734 26.41 54.61 10.64
C PRO A 734 26.27 55.98 11.34
N PRO A 735 26.84 56.16 12.55
CA PRO A 735 26.78 57.44 13.25
C PRO A 735 27.41 58.55 12.39
N ALA A 736 26.76 59.72 12.34
CA ALA A 736 27.25 60.86 11.59
C ALA A 736 28.69 61.19 12.03
N ILE A 737 29.63 61.15 11.09
CA ILE A 737 31.02 61.51 11.31
C ILE A 737 31.03 62.94 11.84
N SER A 738 31.27 63.12 13.13
CA SER A 738 31.52 64.45 13.70
C SER A 738 32.84 64.93 13.11
N HIS A 739 32.79 65.75 12.05
CA HIS A 739 33.93 66.53 11.63
C HIS A 739 34.29 67.48 12.77
N GLY A 740 35.26 67.06 13.59
CA GLY A 740 35.93 67.93 14.53
C GLY A 740 36.58 69.08 13.77
N LEU A 741 35.96 70.25 13.85
CA LEU A 741 36.62 71.53 13.65
C LEU A 741 37.75 71.64 14.70
N SER A 742 38.99 71.42 14.29
CA SER A 742 40.14 72.02 14.97
C SER A 742 40.49 73.30 14.23
N MET A 743 40.40 74.41 14.96
CA MET A 743 41.19 75.62 14.69
C MET A 743 42.68 75.32 14.82
#